data_AF-A0A1M7IDH7-F1
#
_entry.id   AF-A0A1M7IDH7-F1
#
_cell.length_a   1.000
_cell.length_b   1.000
_cell.length_c   1.000
_cell.angle_alpha   90.00
_cell.angle_beta   90.00
_cell.angle_gamma   90.00
#
_symmetry.space_group_name_H-M   'P 1'
#
loop_
_entity.id
_entity.type
_entity.pdbx_description
1 polymer ?
#
loop_
_entity_poly.entity_id
_entity_poly.type
_entity_poly.pdbx_seq_one_letter_code
_entity_poly.pdbx_strand_id
1 'polypeptide(L)'
;MADTDRNATPSPSVRRRRRWRGRLAGLGLLGLAAGAALAAGQWATTRIEDRLAARVRAELAQQSLDWARIAADGLEVRLTGTAPDEIQHLRAVAAASGAAASVTGLSRVSDAVTVASADRPAPPPFRLEILRNEQGTSVIGLAPRAMQRRPLIERLGRAAGPARLTDLLELADHPVPDHWDAAVGFAVAAAEQMPRAKIAVTPGRVEITAVTNGQAEKTRLEQALSLALPAGVVLATHITAPRPVIAPFVLEIARDAQGTSLSRCSADTIPSRDAILAAAAEAGVAGTPGCEVGLGAPSPQWSAAAVAGIEALAALPAGRLTITDTQVVLDAPAQAAEDFAAARDRLAQALPRSFALTATLAPPAPGDPAAGDGPLQLVVDTGPQGVRLQGAVPDERMGAALASLVAARLGPADAAGLTVRDDTPPGWAARGMAAVEALDVLDRGTATVTPALIALDGTTGNPAAAAEIAARLGMRLGAGAAYELALSYDPRLDPASDLPDGQQCVDALNTAMQQAEIGFEPNRAALAGEVGPSIAALAERLEPCSDFRIEVGGHTDSQGSAEFNRKLSADRARAVIAALAEAGADTRHLTAVGHGADRPVATNATPEGREANRRIEFRLLSPEPVTTEPPVQITTRGVTVAVAETNGAAAPDRGAEGQDASPKGAVEGGNEGTTTPDSDAERQDAPPEGAVADGGDASQAPPEETAEGDGAEAASEAAAEGDGAEDAAGATAEDTGGAAADDAPSATGDAGDTPDPATTALAPEAASGGSAPEDSAPEASAADAPAGEASATDSPQPSAPEDAGADDTTPPQDSAAAAATTTPAGEAGAAADTGADGTLSPQDAAAAAPAGAAPRPPPARPSR
;
A
#
# COMPACT_ATOMS: atom_id res chain seq x y z
N MET A 1 26.48 147.20 -94.39
CA MET A 1 26.07 147.10 -92.97
C MET A 1 25.23 145.84 -92.83
N ALA A 2 25.29 145.03 -91.77
CA ALA A 2 26.33 144.71 -90.78
C ALA A 2 25.66 143.73 -89.79
N ASP A 3 26.32 142.62 -89.42
CA ASP A 3 25.91 141.63 -88.39
C ASP A 3 24.47 141.03 -88.50
N THR A 4 24.18 139.79 -88.12
CA THR A 4 24.71 138.97 -87.01
C THR A 4 24.61 137.48 -87.37
N ASP A 5 25.31 136.60 -86.66
CA ASP A 5 25.53 135.19 -87.03
C ASP A 5 24.38 134.21 -86.67
N ARG A 6 24.52 132.97 -87.16
CA ARG A 6 23.55 131.88 -87.19
C ARG A 6 23.36 131.17 -85.85
N ASN A 7 22.15 130.67 -85.60
CA ASN A 7 21.97 129.31 -85.06
C ASN A 7 20.55 128.78 -85.33
N ALA A 8 20.43 127.50 -85.71
CA ALA A 8 19.16 126.88 -86.11
C ALA A 8 18.81 125.67 -85.22
N THR A 9 17.57 125.60 -84.75
CA THR A 9 17.10 124.59 -83.77
C THR A 9 16.37 123.40 -84.45
N PRO A 10 16.81 122.14 -84.23
CA PRO A 10 16.16 120.96 -84.78
C PRO A 10 15.02 120.38 -83.91
N SER A 11 14.10 119.66 -84.56
CA SER A 11 12.80 119.17 -84.06
C SER A 11 12.85 118.25 -82.80
N PRO A 12 11.83 118.32 -81.91
CA PRO A 12 11.77 117.51 -80.68
C PRO A 12 11.46 116.01 -80.86
N SER A 13 11.01 115.56 -82.04
CA SER A 13 10.45 114.22 -82.25
C SER A 13 11.43 113.05 -81.98
N VAL A 14 12.73 113.27 -82.17
CA VAL A 14 13.77 112.22 -82.06
C VAL A 14 14.03 111.78 -80.62
N ARG A 15 13.81 112.64 -79.61
CA ARG A 15 14.18 112.36 -78.21
C ARG A 15 13.35 111.24 -77.55
N ARG A 16 12.14 110.92 -78.03
CA ARG A 16 11.30 109.85 -77.44
C ARG A 16 11.81 108.43 -77.74
N ARG A 17 12.22 108.11 -78.98
CA ARG A 17 12.63 106.74 -79.35
C ARG A 17 13.90 106.26 -78.63
N ARG A 18 14.86 107.15 -78.34
CA ARG A 18 16.10 106.81 -77.60
C ARG A 18 15.82 106.45 -76.13
N ARG A 19 14.84 107.12 -75.48
CA ARG A 19 14.42 106.81 -74.09
C ARG A 19 13.74 105.44 -73.96
N TRP A 20 12.95 105.01 -74.94
CA TRP A 20 12.28 103.70 -74.90
C TRP A 20 13.25 102.52 -75.10
N ARG A 21 14.23 102.62 -76.01
CA ARG A 21 15.27 101.60 -76.14
C ARG A 21 16.09 101.42 -74.86
N GLY A 22 16.41 102.50 -74.15
CA GLY A 22 17.08 102.42 -72.84
C GLY A 22 16.25 101.74 -71.75
N ARG A 23 14.93 101.96 -71.73
CA ARG A 23 14.02 101.30 -70.77
C ARG A 23 13.84 99.81 -71.05
N LEU A 24 13.73 99.41 -72.32
CA LEU A 24 13.68 97.99 -72.69
C LEU A 24 15.00 97.27 -72.40
N ALA A 25 16.14 97.91 -72.65
CA ALA A 25 17.45 97.37 -72.25
C ALA A 25 17.57 97.22 -70.72
N GLY A 26 17.10 98.19 -69.94
CA GLY A 26 17.08 98.12 -68.48
C GLY A 26 16.18 97.00 -67.94
N LEU A 27 15.00 96.79 -68.53
CA LEU A 27 14.12 95.66 -68.19
C LEU A 27 14.74 94.31 -68.57
N GLY A 28 15.42 94.22 -69.72
CA GLY A 28 16.17 93.02 -70.11
C GLY A 28 17.32 92.72 -69.15
N LEU A 29 18.04 93.75 -68.69
CA LEU A 29 19.11 93.60 -67.70
C LEU A 29 18.58 93.17 -66.33
N LEU A 30 17.45 93.72 -65.89
CA LEU A 30 16.74 93.29 -64.67
C LEU A 30 16.24 91.85 -64.78
N GLY A 31 15.69 91.45 -65.93
CA GLY A 31 15.28 90.07 -66.18
C GLY A 31 16.46 89.08 -66.16
N LEU A 32 17.59 89.46 -66.75
CA LEU A 32 18.84 88.68 -66.67
C LEU A 32 19.39 88.61 -65.24
N ALA A 33 19.37 89.72 -64.49
CA ALA A 33 19.81 89.74 -63.10
C ALA A 33 18.91 88.89 -62.18
N ALA A 34 17.58 88.94 -62.37
CA ALA A 34 16.63 88.09 -61.66
C ALA A 34 16.80 86.60 -62.03
N GLY A 35 16.97 86.29 -63.32
CA GLY A 35 17.25 84.93 -63.78
C GLY A 35 18.57 84.38 -63.24
N ALA A 36 19.63 85.19 -63.22
CA ALA A 36 20.92 84.83 -62.63
C ALA A 36 20.84 84.65 -61.11
N ALA A 37 20.07 85.48 -60.40
CA ALA A 37 19.84 85.35 -58.97
C ALA A 37 19.04 84.08 -58.63
N LEU A 38 18.01 83.75 -59.42
CA LEU A 38 17.25 82.50 -59.28
C LEU A 38 18.11 81.27 -59.57
N ALA A 39 18.92 81.30 -60.65
CA ALA A 39 19.84 80.21 -60.97
C ALA A 39 20.94 80.03 -59.91
N ALA A 40 21.49 81.14 -59.38
CA ALA A 40 22.45 81.10 -58.28
C ALA A 40 21.81 80.60 -56.97
N GLY A 41 20.55 80.95 -56.69
CA GLY A 41 19.78 80.43 -55.57
C GLY A 41 19.54 78.94 -55.68
N GLN A 42 19.01 78.47 -56.82
CA GLN A 42 18.83 77.04 -57.10
C GLN A 42 20.14 76.25 -56.99
N TRP A 43 21.24 76.77 -57.56
CA TRP A 43 22.57 76.15 -57.46
C TRP A 43 23.12 76.14 -56.03
N ALA A 44 22.84 77.17 -55.22
CA ALA A 44 23.21 77.18 -53.81
C ALA A 44 22.42 76.15 -53.00
N THR A 45 21.10 76.06 -53.23
CA THR A 45 20.22 75.07 -52.60
C THR A 45 20.65 73.65 -52.93
N THR A 46 20.80 73.28 -54.21
CA THR A 46 21.24 71.92 -54.58
C THR A 46 22.63 71.60 -54.05
N ARG A 47 23.56 72.57 -54.01
CA ARG A 47 24.87 72.38 -53.40
C ARG A 47 24.87 72.26 -51.87
N ILE A 48 23.80 72.66 -51.18
CA ILE A 48 23.59 72.39 -49.77
C ILE A 48 22.96 71.01 -49.59
N GLU A 49 21.92 70.69 -50.35
CA GLU A 49 21.24 69.39 -50.37
C GLU A 49 22.21 68.24 -50.69
N ASP A 50 23.02 68.37 -51.75
CA ASP A 50 24.05 67.40 -52.14
C ASP A 50 25.03 67.11 -50.98
N ARG A 51 25.50 68.16 -50.29
CA ARG A 51 26.46 68.05 -49.19
C ARG A 51 25.84 67.46 -47.94
N LEU A 52 24.62 67.88 -47.60
CA LEU A 52 23.85 67.39 -46.48
C LEU A 52 23.53 65.90 -46.67
N ALA A 53 23.01 65.52 -47.84
CA ALA A 53 22.73 64.14 -48.19
C ALA A 53 24.01 63.29 -48.26
N ALA A 54 25.11 63.80 -48.81
CA ALA A 54 26.38 63.08 -48.82
C ALA A 54 26.92 62.82 -47.40
N ARG A 55 26.89 63.83 -46.50
CA ARG A 55 27.38 63.66 -45.13
C ARG A 55 26.51 62.71 -44.31
N VAL A 56 25.18 62.82 -44.39
CA VAL A 56 24.28 61.91 -43.66
C VAL A 56 24.39 60.48 -44.19
N ARG A 57 24.48 60.28 -45.50
CA ARG A 57 24.65 58.95 -46.09
C ARG A 57 25.98 58.31 -45.70
N ALA A 58 27.05 59.10 -45.62
CA ALA A 58 28.35 58.62 -45.13
C ALA A 58 28.29 58.21 -43.64
N GLU A 59 27.58 58.97 -42.80
CA GLU A 59 27.41 58.65 -41.38
C GLU A 59 26.59 57.37 -41.17
N LEU A 60 25.48 57.20 -41.89
CA LEU A 60 24.65 55.99 -41.81
C LEU A 60 25.40 54.75 -42.29
N ALA A 61 26.15 54.84 -43.40
CA ALA A 61 27.00 53.75 -43.89
C ALA A 61 28.16 53.43 -42.91
N GLN A 62 28.76 54.45 -42.28
CA GLN A 62 29.81 54.26 -41.26
C GLN A 62 29.30 53.52 -40.01
N GLN A 63 27.99 53.58 -39.73
CA GLN A 63 27.34 52.87 -38.63
C GLN A 63 26.63 51.57 -39.08
N SER A 64 26.84 51.14 -40.32
CA SER A 64 26.23 49.94 -40.94
C SER A 64 24.70 49.94 -40.97
N LEU A 65 24.10 51.10 -41.21
CA LEU A 65 22.65 51.33 -41.22
C LEU A 65 22.11 51.40 -42.67
N ASP A 66 22.58 50.52 -43.54
CA ASP A 66 22.35 50.57 -44.99
C ASP A 66 20.88 50.37 -45.42
N TRP A 67 20.04 49.84 -44.52
CA TRP A 67 18.59 49.79 -44.69
C TRP A 67 17.94 51.19 -44.66
N ALA A 68 18.61 52.19 -44.09
CA ALA A 68 18.12 53.55 -43.88
C ALA A 68 18.45 54.46 -45.08
N ARG A 69 17.43 54.79 -45.87
CA ARG A 69 17.53 55.65 -47.06
C ARG A 69 17.17 57.09 -46.73
N ILE A 70 17.98 58.04 -47.23
CA ILE A 70 17.79 59.47 -47.01
C ILE A 70 17.55 60.27 -48.30
N ALA A 71 16.69 61.27 -48.17
CA ALA A 71 16.54 62.39 -49.09
C ALA A 71 16.74 63.72 -48.33
N ALA A 72 17.19 64.77 -49.02
CA ALA A 72 17.30 66.12 -48.46
C ALA A 72 16.41 67.09 -49.25
N ASP A 73 15.76 68.01 -48.55
CA ASP A 73 14.92 69.08 -49.11
C ASP A 73 15.30 70.40 -48.41
N GLY A 74 16.06 71.25 -49.10
CA GLY A 74 16.69 72.46 -48.57
C GLY A 74 17.65 72.22 -47.39
N LEU A 75 17.08 72.17 -46.18
CA LEU A 75 17.78 71.99 -44.90
C LEU A 75 17.17 70.86 -44.04
N GLU A 76 16.14 70.17 -44.54
CA GLU A 76 15.50 69.03 -43.88
C GLU A 76 16.00 67.73 -44.49
N VAL A 77 16.23 66.71 -43.65
CA VAL A 77 16.61 65.36 -44.07
C VAL A 77 15.47 64.41 -43.76
N ARG A 78 14.90 63.75 -44.77
CA ARG A 78 13.90 62.69 -44.54
C ARG A 78 14.58 61.33 -44.51
N LEU A 79 14.41 60.61 -43.40
CA LEU A 79 14.85 59.24 -43.20
C LEU A 79 13.69 58.28 -43.54
N THR A 80 13.99 57.22 -44.28
CA THR A 80 12.99 56.23 -44.74
C THR A 80 13.59 54.83 -44.77
N GLY A 81 12.79 53.81 -44.50
CA GLY A 81 13.25 52.42 -44.57
C GLY A 81 12.44 51.51 -43.66
N THR A 82 12.94 50.28 -43.50
CA THR A 82 12.43 49.33 -42.50
C THR A 82 13.62 48.91 -41.65
N ALA A 83 13.63 49.33 -40.39
CA ALA A 83 14.64 48.97 -39.42
C ALA A 83 14.43 47.52 -38.95
N PRO A 84 15.49 46.72 -38.74
CA PRO A 84 15.36 45.37 -38.19
C PRO A 84 14.78 45.36 -36.77
N ASP A 85 15.06 46.40 -35.99
CA ASP A 85 14.67 46.55 -34.60
C ASP A 85 14.62 48.03 -34.18
N GLU A 86 13.98 48.31 -33.03
CA GLU A 86 13.81 49.65 -32.45
C GLU A 86 15.16 50.34 -32.13
N ILE A 87 16.18 49.58 -31.71
CA ILE A 87 17.49 50.13 -31.31
C ILE A 87 18.23 50.65 -32.55
N GLN A 88 18.14 49.93 -33.68
CA GLN A 88 18.67 50.39 -34.96
C GLN A 88 17.89 51.58 -35.51
N HIS A 89 16.56 51.60 -35.39
CA HIS A 89 15.74 52.75 -35.78
C HIS A 89 16.19 54.03 -35.06
N LEU A 90 16.23 54.00 -33.72
CA LEU A 90 16.66 55.14 -32.91
C LEU A 90 18.12 55.54 -33.21
N ARG A 91 19.01 54.57 -33.46
CA ARG A 91 20.40 54.83 -33.87
C ARG A 91 20.47 55.57 -35.21
N ALA A 92 19.67 55.19 -36.20
CA ALA A 92 19.64 55.85 -37.50
C ALA A 92 19.09 57.28 -37.42
N VAL A 93 18.05 57.52 -36.63
CA VAL A 93 17.52 58.87 -36.38
C VAL A 93 18.55 59.75 -35.68
N ALA A 94 19.26 59.21 -34.67
CA ALA A 94 20.33 59.92 -33.96
C ALA A 94 21.53 60.25 -34.87
N ALA A 95 22.02 59.27 -35.63
CA ALA A 95 23.13 59.43 -36.57
C ALA A 95 22.81 60.47 -37.65
N ALA A 96 21.63 60.38 -38.27
CA ALA A 96 21.17 61.36 -39.25
C ALA A 96 21.04 62.77 -38.66
N SER A 97 20.57 62.89 -37.41
CA SER A 97 20.42 64.17 -36.72
C SER A 97 21.76 64.84 -36.41
N GLY A 98 22.75 64.07 -35.92
CA GLY A 98 24.11 64.56 -35.67
C GLY A 98 24.82 64.98 -36.96
N ALA A 99 24.74 64.17 -38.01
CA ALA A 99 25.31 64.48 -39.31
C ALA A 99 24.67 65.72 -39.95
N ALA A 100 23.34 65.87 -39.89
CA ALA A 100 22.63 67.04 -40.40
C ALA A 100 23.00 68.33 -39.64
N ALA A 101 23.10 68.27 -38.32
CA ALA A 101 23.55 69.38 -37.49
C ALA A 101 24.99 69.78 -37.80
N SER A 102 25.88 68.83 -38.10
CA SER A 102 27.28 69.12 -38.46
C SER A 102 27.46 69.93 -39.77
N VAL A 103 26.46 69.91 -40.66
CA VAL A 103 26.50 70.62 -41.96
C VAL A 103 25.74 71.95 -41.90
N THR A 104 24.63 72.01 -41.16
CA THR A 104 23.69 73.14 -41.19
C THR A 104 23.63 73.95 -39.89
N GLY A 105 24.20 73.45 -38.80
CA GLY A 105 24.05 73.99 -37.44
C GLY A 105 22.71 73.65 -36.77
N LEU A 106 21.81 72.89 -37.43
CA LEU A 106 20.49 72.54 -36.92
C LEU A 106 20.14 71.07 -37.20
N SER A 107 19.56 70.37 -36.23
CA SER A 107 18.98 69.04 -36.44
C SER A 107 17.55 69.16 -36.98
N ARG A 108 17.38 69.01 -38.29
CA ARG A 108 16.07 68.87 -38.94
C ARG A 108 15.98 67.53 -39.66
N VAL A 109 15.51 66.52 -38.94
CA VAL A 109 15.25 65.19 -39.48
C VAL A 109 13.74 64.91 -39.43
N SER A 110 13.16 64.59 -40.58
CA SER A 110 11.82 64.02 -40.71
C SER A 110 11.97 62.51 -40.70
N ASP A 111 11.44 61.86 -39.67
CA ASP A 111 11.45 60.40 -39.57
C ASP A 111 10.21 59.82 -40.26
N ALA A 112 10.45 58.85 -41.14
CA ALA A 112 9.46 58.03 -41.82
C ALA A 112 9.99 56.59 -42.01
N VAL A 113 10.75 56.10 -41.02
CA VAL A 113 11.14 54.70 -40.89
C VAL A 113 9.99 53.87 -40.32
N THR A 114 9.97 52.59 -40.68
CA THR A 114 9.11 51.54 -40.10
C THR A 114 9.99 50.54 -39.35
N VAL A 115 9.50 49.89 -38.30
CA VAL A 115 10.24 48.81 -37.62
C VAL A 115 9.66 47.46 -38.05
N ALA A 116 10.53 46.50 -38.38
CA ALA A 116 10.13 45.14 -38.70
C ALA A 116 9.46 44.49 -37.47
N SER A 117 8.30 43.87 -37.67
CA SER A 117 7.63 43.14 -36.60
C SER A 117 8.37 41.83 -36.35
N ALA A 118 8.93 41.67 -35.16
CA ALA A 118 9.46 40.36 -34.74
C ALA A 118 8.31 39.35 -34.63
N ASP A 119 8.50 38.16 -35.22
CA ASP A 119 7.54 37.07 -35.06
C ASP A 119 7.39 36.68 -33.59
N ARG A 120 6.16 36.36 -33.18
CA ARG A 120 5.90 35.97 -31.80
C ARG A 120 6.58 34.62 -31.51
N PRO A 121 7.27 34.45 -30.37
CA PRO A 121 7.78 33.16 -29.98
C PRO A 121 6.63 32.14 -29.90
N ALA A 122 6.88 30.91 -30.33
CA ALA A 122 5.92 29.83 -30.22
C ALA A 122 5.52 29.63 -28.75
N PRO A 123 4.23 29.35 -28.44
CA PRO A 123 3.80 29.15 -27.07
C PRO A 123 4.52 27.95 -26.44
N PRO A 124 4.87 27.99 -25.15
CA PRO A 124 5.47 26.86 -24.45
C PRO A 124 4.53 25.66 -24.49
N PRO A 125 5.05 24.43 -24.61
CA PRO A 125 4.22 23.23 -24.69
C PRO A 125 3.50 22.98 -23.36
N PHE A 126 2.18 23.20 -23.34
CA PHE A 126 1.36 22.89 -22.18
C PHE A 126 1.45 21.41 -21.81
N ARG A 127 1.70 21.14 -20.54
CA ARG A 127 1.83 19.80 -19.95
C ARG A 127 1.35 19.85 -18.51
N LEU A 128 0.43 18.97 -18.15
CA LEU A 128 -0.05 18.80 -16.79
C LEU A 128 0.22 17.35 -16.36
N GLU A 129 0.89 17.15 -15.23
CA GLU A 129 1.13 15.82 -14.65
C GLU A 129 0.43 15.70 -13.29
N ILE A 130 -0.35 14.64 -13.11
CA ILE A 130 -0.98 14.24 -11.86
C ILE A 130 -0.20 13.03 -11.33
N LEU A 131 0.43 13.17 -10.17
CA LEU A 131 1.10 12.10 -9.45
C LEU A 131 0.23 11.72 -8.25
N ARG A 132 -0.20 10.47 -8.14
CA ARG A 132 -1.01 9.98 -7.03
C ARG A 132 -0.41 8.73 -6.42
N ASN A 133 -0.24 8.74 -5.10
CA ASN A 133 0.19 7.62 -4.29
C ASN A 133 -0.60 7.60 -2.96
N GLU A 134 -0.18 6.74 -2.02
CA GLU A 134 -0.85 6.58 -0.73
C GLU A 134 -0.61 7.75 0.25
N GLN A 135 0.43 8.56 0.04
CA GLN A 135 0.74 9.73 0.87
C GLN A 135 0.05 11.02 0.40
N GLY A 136 -0.35 11.10 -0.88
CA GLY A 136 -0.94 12.30 -1.43
C GLY A 136 -1.25 12.28 -2.93
N THR A 137 -1.69 13.43 -3.41
CA THR A 137 -1.82 13.74 -4.84
C THR A 137 -1.08 15.03 -5.12
N SER A 138 -0.26 15.06 -6.17
CA SER A 138 0.47 16.25 -6.61
C SER A 138 0.09 16.59 -8.05
N VAL A 139 -0.25 17.85 -8.30
CA VAL A 139 -0.56 18.38 -9.65
C VAL A 139 0.57 19.32 -10.03
N ILE A 140 1.22 19.08 -11.16
CA ILE A 140 2.46 19.75 -11.56
C ILE A 140 2.37 20.17 -13.03
N GLY A 141 2.93 21.32 -13.39
CA GLY A 141 3.22 21.68 -14.78
C GLY A 141 2.56 22.99 -15.23
N LEU A 142 2.39 23.15 -16.54
CA LEU A 142 1.94 24.39 -17.17
C LEU A 142 0.61 24.18 -17.90
N ALA A 143 -0.38 25.01 -17.58
CA ALA A 143 -1.71 24.99 -18.19
C ALA A 143 -2.14 26.39 -18.71
N PRO A 144 -3.12 26.50 -19.63
CA PRO A 144 -3.63 27.78 -20.10
C PRO A 144 -4.38 28.53 -19.00
N ARG A 145 -4.23 29.85 -18.86
CA ARG A 145 -4.97 30.64 -17.84
C ARG A 145 -6.50 30.56 -17.99
N ALA A 146 -7.01 30.31 -19.20
CA ALA A 146 -8.43 30.09 -19.45
C ALA A 146 -8.99 28.80 -18.82
N MET A 147 -8.12 27.84 -18.44
CA MET A 147 -8.49 26.63 -17.73
C MET A 147 -8.83 26.92 -16.26
N GLN A 148 -9.91 26.32 -15.76
CA GLN A 148 -10.39 26.58 -14.40
C GLN A 148 -9.59 25.78 -13.35
N ARG A 149 -8.51 26.37 -12.82
CA ARG A 149 -7.66 25.74 -11.77
C ARG A 149 -8.43 25.38 -10.49
N ARG A 150 -9.33 26.25 -9.99
CA ARG A 150 -9.99 25.98 -8.69
C ARG A 150 -10.88 24.71 -8.69
N PRO A 151 -11.78 24.49 -9.68
CA PRO A 151 -12.54 23.24 -9.77
C PRO A 151 -11.69 21.97 -9.98
N LEU A 152 -10.54 22.07 -10.65
CA LEU A 152 -9.58 20.95 -10.76
C LEU A 152 -9.10 20.51 -9.37
N ILE A 153 -8.59 21.47 -8.59
CA ILE A 153 -8.01 21.25 -7.26
C ILE A 153 -9.09 20.82 -6.25
N GLU A 154 -10.28 21.44 -6.28
CA GLU A 154 -11.45 21.03 -5.49
C GLU A 154 -11.94 19.59 -5.80
N ARG A 155 -11.73 19.11 -7.04
CA ARG A 155 -12.11 17.76 -7.48
C ARG A 155 -11.07 16.72 -7.10
N LEU A 156 -9.79 16.98 -7.37
CA LEU A 156 -8.69 16.10 -6.96
C LEU A 156 -8.53 16.02 -5.44
N GLY A 157 -8.80 17.10 -4.70
CA GLY A 157 -8.81 17.09 -3.24
C GLY A 157 -9.89 16.18 -2.65
N ARG A 158 -11.10 16.17 -3.24
CA ARG A 158 -12.16 15.21 -2.86
C ARG A 158 -11.79 13.76 -3.20
N ALA A 159 -11.00 13.55 -4.26
CA ALA A 159 -10.51 12.23 -4.64
C ALA A 159 -9.40 11.70 -3.71
N ALA A 160 -8.55 12.58 -3.18
CA ALA A 160 -7.40 12.24 -2.35
C ALA A 160 -7.76 11.76 -0.92
N GLY A 161 -8.94 12.10 -0.41
CA GLY A 161 -9.38 11.71 0.94
C GLY A 161 -8.62 12.48 2.03
N PRO A 162 -8.06 11.83 3.06
CA PRO A 162 -7.26 12.50 4.09
C PRO A 162 -5.83 12.83 3.63
N ALA A 163 -5.38 12.31 2.49
CA ALA A 163 -4.03 12.48 1.98
C ALA A 163 -3.80 13.90 1.41
N ARG A 164 -2.57 14.41 1.51
CA ARG A 164 -2.29 15.83 1.17
C ARG A 164 -2.36 16.07 -0.34
N LEU A 165 -3.01 17.15 -0.75
CA LEU A 165 -3.01 17.65 -2.13
C LEU A 165 -1.95 18.75 -2.28
N THR A 166 -1.00 18.55 -3.19
CA THR A 166 0.06 19.51 -3.53
C THR A 166 -0.24 20.13 -4.90
N ASP A 167 -0.32 21.45 -4.98
CA ASP A 167 -0.64 22.19 -6.22
C ASP A 167 0.56 23.03 -6.67
N LEU A 168 1.26 22.52 -7.68
CA LEU A 168 2.40 23.12 -8.37
C LEU A 168 2.04 23.43 -9.85
N LEU A 169 0.78 23.84 -10.11
CA LEU A 169 0.30 24.15 -11.45
C LEU A 169 0.47 25.63 -11.81
N GLU A 170 1.32 25.93 -12.78
CA GLU A 170 1.50 27.26 -13.35
C GLU A 170 0.47 27.56 -14.47
N LEU A 171 0.10 28.84 -14.62
CA LEU A 171 -0.91 29.30 -15.58
C LEU A 171 -0.35 30.40 -16.50
N ALA A 172 -0.32 30.14 -17.81
CA ALA A 172 0.19 31.06 -18.82
C ALA A 172 -0.87 31.55 -19.81
N ASP A 173 -0.66 32.77 -20.35
CA ASP A 173 -1.60 33.49 -21.22
C ASP A 173 -1.39 33.18 -22.70
N HIS A 174 -1.63 31.92 -23.07
CA HIS A 174 -1.67 31.47 -24.47
C HIS A 174 -3.01 30.78 -24.78
N PRO A 175 -3.39 30.64 -26.07
CA PRO A 175 -4.62 29.96 -26.46
C PRO A 175 -4.70 28.52 -25.92
N VAL A 176 -5.92 28.08 -25.58
CA VAL A 176 -6.18 26.69 -25.16
C VAL A 176 -5.95 25.76 -26.37
N PRO A 177 -5.12 24.70 -26.25
CA PRO A 177 -4.94 23.72 -27.32
C PRO A 177 -6.19 22.86 -27.55
N ASP A 178 -6.32 22.32 -28.76
CA ASP A 178 -7.42 21.42 -29.11
C ASP A 178 -7.49 20.21 -28.17
N HIS A 179 -8.72 19.84 -27.81
CA HIS A 179 -9.06 18.74 -26.88
C HIS A 179 -8.48 18.85 -25.45
N TRP A 180 -7.82 19.95 -25.07
CA TRP A 180 -7.16 20.11 -23.76
C TRP A 180 -8.10 19.85 -22.56
N ASP A 181 -9.24 20.56 -22.48
CA ASP A 181 -10.16 20.42 -21.34
C ASP A 181 -10.79 19.01 -21.26
N ALA A 182 -10.96 18.34 -22.41
CA ALA A 182 -11.44 16.96 -22.46
C ALA A 182 -10.37 15.97 -21.96
N ALA A 183 -9.11 16.16 -22.38
CA ALA A 183 -7.97 15.37 -21.93
C ALA A 183 -7.72 15.52 -20.41
N VAL A 184 -7.77 16.76 -19.89
CA VAL A 184 -7.68 17.01 -18.43
C VAL A 184 -8.91 16.44 -17.69
N GLY A 185 -10.12 16.64 -18.21
CA GLY A 185 -11.35 16.13 -17.59
C GLY A 185 -11.36 14.60 -17.44
N PHE A 186 -10.83 13.88 -18.45
CA PHE A 186 -10.59 12.45 -18.43
C PHE A 186 -9.45 12.06 -17.48
N ALA A 187 -8.30 12.76 -17.52
CA ALA A 187 -7.18 12.49 -16.63
C ALA A 187 -7.54 12.60 -15.14
N VAL A 188 -8.44 13.53 -14.77
CA VAL A 188 -8.98 13.63 -13.41
C VAL A 188 -9.93 12.48 -13.08
N ALA A 189 -10.80 12.07 -14.03
CA ALA A 189 -11.67 10.90 -13.84
C ALA A 189 -10.88 9.59 -13.71
N ALA A 190 -9.74 9.50 -14.38
CA ALA A 190 -8.79 8.41 -14.26
C ALA A 190 -8.05 8.46 -12.90
N ALA A 191 -7.56 9.63 -12.49
CA ALA A 191 -6.91 9.84 -11.18
C ALA A 191 -7.86 9.55 -10.00
N GLU A 192 -9.16 9.82 -10.13
CA GLU A 192 -10.19 9.49 -9.14
C GLU A 192 -10.27 7.98 -8.87
N GLN A 193 -10.02 7.14 -9.88
CA GLN A 193 -10.16 5.67 -9.82
C GLN A 193 -8.85 4.92 -9.52
N MET A 194 -7.68 5.58 -9.60
CA MET A 194 -6.37 4.92 -9.45
C MET A 194 -5.59 5.52 -8.26
N PRO A 195 -5.43 4.79 -7.13
CA PRO A 195 -4.71 5.31 -5.95
C PRO A 195 -3.18 5.33 -6.12
N ARG A 196 -2.63 4.62 -7.11
CA ARG A 196 -1.19 4.57 -7.42
C ARG A 196 -0.96 4.75 -8.92
N ALA A 197 -0.86 6.00 -9.37
CA ALA A 197 -0.72 6.35 -10.78
C ALA A 197 0.06 7.65 -11.02
N LYS A 198 0.81 7.68 -12.13
CA LYS A 198 1.26 8.90 -12.81
C LYS A 198 0.41 9.07 -14.07
N ILE A 199 -0.19 10.25 -14.23
CA ILE A 199 -0.97 10.61 -15.42
C ILE A 199 -0.39 11.89 -16.01
N ALA A 200 0.07 11.85 -17.26
CA ALA A 200 0.55 13.01 -17.99
C ALA A 200 -0.47 13.42 -19.06
N VAL A 201 -0.73 14.72 -19.16
CA VAL A 201 -1.64 15.34 -20.14
C VAL A 201 -0.87 16.30 -21.01
N THR A 202 -1.05 16.17 -22.31
CA THR A 202 -0.52 17.06 -23.36
C THR A 202 -1.65 17.32 -24.39
N PRO A 203 -1.51 18.29 -25.31
CA PRO A 203 -2.55 18.58 -26.31
C PRO A 203 -3.00 17.32 -27.07
N GLY A 204 -4.29 17.00 -27.01
CA GLY A 204 -4.87 15.80 -27.62
C GLY A 204 -4.38 14.44 -27.08
N ARG A 205 -3.69 14.37 -25.93
CA ARG A 205 -3.07 13.12 -25.44
C ARG A 205 -3.07 12.99 -23.92
N VAL A 206 -3.39 11.79 -23.43
CA VAL A 206 -3.26 11.38 -22.02
C VAL A 206 -2.46 10.10 -21.93
N GLU A 207 -1.44 10.08 -21.07
CA GLU A 207 -0.58 8.93 -20.81
C GLU A 207 -0.71 8.52 -19.34
N ILE A 208 -1.03 7.24 -19.08
CA ILE A 208 -1.33 6.71 -17.75
C ILE A 208 -0.36 5.57 -17.43
N THR A 209 0.45 5.74 -16.38
CA THR A 209 1.28 4.69 -15.80
C THR A 209 0.76 4.38 -14.40
N ALA A 210 0.32 3.13 -14.13
CA ALA A 210 -0.32 2.77 -12.87
C ALA A 210 -0.01 1.34 -12.41
N VAL A 211 -0.13 1.10 -11.10
CA VAL A 211 0.07 -0.23 -10.49
C VAL A 211 -1.22 -0.69 -9.81
N THR A 212 -1.77 -1.80 -10.28
CA THR A 212 -2.99 -2.45 -9.77
C THR A 212 -2.66 -3.63 -8.86
N ASN A 213 -3.62 -4.08 -8.06
CA ASN A 213 -3.47 -5.16 -7.08
C ASN A 213 -3.63 -6.57 -7.69
N GLY A 214 -3.94 -6.67 -8.99
CA GLY A 214 -4.04 -7.95 -9.68
C GLY A 214 -4.64 -7.85 -11.08
N GLN A 215 -4.46 -8.91 -11.87
CA GLN A 215 -4.78 -8.91 -13.30
C GLN A 215 -6.26 -8.60 -13.60
N ALA A 216 -7.20 -9.04 -12.75
CA ALA A 216 -8.62 -8.75 -12.91
C ALA A 216 -8.99 -7.27 -12.67
N GLU A 217 -8.25 -6.57 -11.79
CA GLU A 217 -8.39 -5.12 -11.61
C GLU A 217 -7.80 -4.37 -12.80
N LYS A 218 -6.61 -4.77 -13.27
CA LYS A 218 -6.00 -4.25 -14.50
C LYS A 218 -6.95 -4.33 -15.69
N THR A 219 -7.50 -5.50 -16.01
CA THR A 219 -8.39 -5.67 -17.18
C THR A 219 -9.66 -4.83 -17.06
N ARG A 220 -10.26 -4.75 -15.86
CA ARG A 220 -11.43 -3.89 -15.61
C ARG A 220 -11.10 -2.40 -15.83
N LEU A 221 -9.93 -1.95 -15.36
CA LEU A 221 -9.46 -0.58 -15.46
C LEU A 221 -9.10 -0.20 -16.91
N GLU A 222 -8.38 -1.06 -17.64
CA GLU A 222 -8.07 -0.87 -19.07
C GLU A 222 -9.36 -0.76 -19.91
N GLN A 223 -10.36 -1.61 -19.64
CA GLN A 223 -11.67 -1.55 -20.29
C GLN A 223 -12.43 -0.27 -19.94
N ALA A 224 -12.45 0.14 -18.66
CA ALA A 224 -13.13 1.36 -18.22
C ALA A 224 -12.50 2.63 -18.82
N LEU A 225 -11.17 2.72 -18.87
CA LEU A 225 -10.43 3.83 -19.48
C LEU A 225 -10.68 3.91 -20.99
N SER A 226 -10.74 2.76 -21.68
CA SER A 226 -11.07 2.70 -23.11
C SER A 226 -12.51 3.16 -23.40
N LEU A 227 -13.49 2.74 -22.59
CA LEU A 227 -14.90 3.14 -22.74
C LEU A 227 -15.17 4.61 -22.39
N ALA A 228 -14.35 5.22 -21.53
CA ALA A 228 -14.50 6.61 -21.09
C ALA A 228 -13.71 7.64 -21.93
N LEU A 229 -12.97 7.19 -22.96
CA LEU A 229 -12.04 8.04 -23.73
C LEU A 229 -12.77 9.11 -24.58
N PRO A 230 -12.50 10.42 -24.39
CA PRO A 230 -13.15 11.47 -25.18
C PRO A 230 -12.70 11.51 -26.64
N ALA A 231 -13.61 11.92 -27.52
CA ALA A 231 -13.31 12.08 -28.94
C ALA A 231 -12.17 13.10 -29.17
N GLY A 232 -11.16 12.69 -29.94
CA GLY A 232 -9.96 13.47 -30.24
C GLY A 232 -8.85 13.43 -29.18
N VAL A 233 -9.00 12.62 -28.13
CA VAL A 233 -7.93 12.34 -27.15
C VAL A 233 -7.30 10.98 -27.44
N VAL A 234 -5.98 10.95 -27.61
CA VAL A 234 -5.19 9.72 -27.71
C VAL A 234 -4.80 9.23 -26.32
N LEU A 235 -5.12 7.98 -26.01
CA LEU A 235 -4.74 7.33 -24.75
C LEU A 235 -3.50 6.44 -24.96
N ALA A 236 -2.54 6.54 -24.04
CA ALA A 236 -1.49 5.53 -23.84
C ALA A 236 -1.55 5.01 -22.40
N THR A 237 -1.49 3.69 -22.21
CA THR A 237 -1.57 3.04 -20.89
C THR A 237 -0.40 2.09 -20.67
N HIS A 238 0.32 2.28 -19.56
CA HIS A 238 1.29 1.33 -19.02
C HIS A 238 0.84 0.90 -17.61
N ILE A 239 -0.13 -0.02 -17.58
CA ILE A 239 -0.71 -0.53 -16.32
C ILE A 239 -0.08 -1.87 -16.00
N THR A 240 0.52 -1.98 -14.81
CA THR A 240 1.10 -3.23 -14.31
C THR A 240 0.19 -3.86 -13.24
N ALA A 241 0.26 -5.17 -13.14
CA ALA A 241 -0.36 -5.97 -12.10
C ALA A 241 0.73 -6.92 -11.58
N PRO A 242 1.37 -6.63 -10.43
CA PRO A 242 2.20 -7.61 -9.75
C PRO A 242 1.36 -8.85 -9.44
N ARG A 243 1.96 -10.03 -9.54
CA ARG A 243 1.33 -11.23 -8.99
C ARG A 243 1.39 -11.13 -7.46
N PRO A 244 0.29 -11.42 -6.74
CA PRO A 244 0.35 -11.47 -5.27
C PRO A 244 1.37 -12.54 -4.85
N VAL A 245 2.10 -12.26 -3.77
CA VAL A 245 2.90 -13.28 -3.09
C VAL A 245 1.99 -13.96 -2.07
N ILE A 246 1.75 -15.25 -2.25
CA ILE A 246 0.96 -16.08 -1.35
C ILE A 246 1.93 -16.82 -0.45
N ALA A 247 1.77 -16.68 0.86
CA ALA A 247 2.48 -17.43 1.88
C ALA A 247 1.60 -17.52 3.15
N PRO A 248 1.33 -18.73 3.69
CA PRO A 248 1.62 -20.05 3.11
C PRO A 248 0.77 -20.34 1.86
N PHE A 249 1.24 -21.22 0.97
CA PHE A 249 0.40 -21.83 -0.06
C PHE A 249 -0.56 -22.82 0.58
N VAL A 250 -1.86 -22.70 0.28
CA VAL A 250 -2.90 -23.51 0.93
C VAL A 250 -3.87 -24.17 -0.04
N LEU A 251 -4.23 -25.41 0.28
CA LEU A 251 -5.36 -26.13 -0.30
C LEU A 251 -6.17 -26.72 0.85
N GLU A 252 -7.48 -26.46 0.89
CA GLU A 252 -8.39 -27.07 1.85
C GLU A 252 -9.64 -27.53 1.13
N ILE A 253 -9.86 -28.85 1.13
CA ILE A 253 -11.02 -29.49 0.52
C ILE A 253 -11.58 -30.53 1.50
N ALA A 254 -12.89 -30.51 1.69
CA ALA A 254 -13.59 -31.39 2.62
C ALA A 254 -14.78 -32.08 1.94
N ARG A 255 -15.05 -33.31 2.36
CA ARG A 255 -16.08 -34.20 1.82
C ARG A 255 -16.91 -34.77 2.97
N ASP A 256 -18.21 -34.57 2.93
CA ASP A 256 -19.16 -35.00 3.95
C ASP A 256 -20.45 -35.56 3.29
N ALA A 257 -21.51 -35.74 4.08
CA ALA A 257 -22.79 -36.25 3.57
C ALA A 257 -23.61 -35.21 2.78
N GLN A 258 -23.16 -33.95 2.74
CA GLN A 258 -23.81 -32.83 2.05
C GLN A 258 -23.11 -32.52 0.72
N GLY A 259 -21.83 -32.86 0.57
CA GLY A 259 -21.12 -32.86 -0.71
C GLY A 259 -19.60 -32.84 -0.57
N THR A 260 -18.92 -32.37 -1.61
CA THR A 260 -17.50 -31.99 -1.53
C THR A 260 -17.40 -30.47 -1.69
N SER A 261 -16.53 -29.82 -0.90
CA SER A 261 -16.38 -28.36 -0.86
C SER A 261 -14.90 -27.96 -0.79
N LEU A 262 -14.52 -26.94 -1.56
CA LEU A 262 -13.18 -26.36 -1.60
C LEU A 262 -13.21 -25.00 -0.89
N SER A 263 -12.62 -24.91 0.32
CA SER A 263 -12.67 -23.70 1.16
C SER A 263 -11.50 -22.75 0.90
N ARG A 264 -10.31 -23.28 0.63
CA ARG A 264 -9.12 -22.51 0.26
C ARG A 264 -8.36 -23.20 -0.88
N CYS A 265 -7.80 -22.41 -1.79
CA CYS A 265 -7.00 -22.92 -2.91
C CYS A 265 -6.02 -21.85 -3.41
N SER A 266 -4.74 -22.21 -3.47
CA SER A 266 -3.65 -21.42 -4.05
C SER A 266 -3.04 -22.16 -5.23
N ALA A 267 -2.52 -21.43 -6.22
CA ALA A 267 -1.88 -21.98 -7.41
C ALA A 267 -0.71 -21.10 -7.88
N ASP A 268 0.35 -21.74 -8.39
CA ASP A 268 1.59 -21.08 -8.82
C ASP A 268 1.53 -20.59 -10.28
N THR A 269 0.64 -21.16 -11.09
CA THR A 269 0.33 -20.75 -12.46
C THR A 269 -1.17 -20.90 -12.79
N ILE A 270 -1.60 -20.36 -13.94
CA ILE A 270 -2.96 -20.58 -14.47
C ILE A 270 -3.19 -22.08 -14.83
N PRO A 271 -2.29 -22.77 -15.57
CA PRO A 271 -2.40 -24.21 -15.77
C PRO A 271 -2.50 -25.02 -14.47
N SER A 272 -1.73 -24.67 -13.43
CA SER A 272 -1.81 -25.32 -12.11
C SER A 272 -3.18 -25.13 -11.48
N ARG A 273 -3.72 -23.91 -11.51
CA ARG A 273 -5.08 -23.60 -11.03
C ARG A 273 -6.11 -24.45 -11.75
N ASP A 274 -6.02 -24.54 -13.07
CA ASP A 274 -7.02 -25.20 -13.90
C ASP A 274 -6.98 -26.73 -13.71
N ALA A 275 -5.80 -27.32 -13.49
CA ALA A 275 -5.65 -28.73 -13.10
C ALA A 275 -6.25 -29.01 -11.71
N ILE A 276 -5.96 -28.18 -10.70
CA ILE A 276 -6.51 -28.32 -9.34
C ILE A 276 -8.04 -28.18 -9.34
N LEU A 277 -8.58 -27.21 -10.09
CA LEU A 277 -10.02 -26.99 -10.22
C LEU A 277 -10.73 -28.12 -10.99
N ALA A 278 -10.07 -28.71 -12.00
CA ALA A 278 -10.60 -29.89 -12.69
C ALA A 278 -10.70 -31.10 -11.74
N ALA A 279 -9.63 -31.41 -11.01
CA ALA A 279 -9.64 -32.48 -10.01
C ALA A 279 -10.69 -32.23 -8.91
N ALA A 280 -10.86 -30.99 -8.45
CA ALA A 280 -11.88 -30.63 -7.48
C ALA A 280 -13.32 -30.82 -8.03
N ALA A 281 -13.56 -30.50 -9.30
CA ALA A 281 -14.84 -30.75 -9.96
C ALA A 281 -15.12 -32.26 -10.13
N GLU A 282 -14.11 -33.06 -10.49
CA GLU A 282 -14.21 -34.53 -10.57
C GLU A 282 -14.42 -35.18 -9.19
N ALA A 283 -13.84 -34.61 -8.13
CA ALA A 283 -14.13 -34.98 -6.74
C ALA A 283 -15.56 -34.62 -6.28
N GLY A 284 -16.30 -33.82 -7.06
CA GLY A 284 -17.69 -33.46 -6.79
C GLY A 284 -17.90 -32.09 -6.13
N VAL A 285 -16.94 -31.16 -6.24
CA VAL A 285 -17.14 -29.77 -5.79
C VAL A 285 -18.11 -29.04 -6.73
N ALA A 286 -19.19 -28.51 -6.16
CA ALA A 286 -20.25 -27.83 -6.92
C ALA A 286 -19.93 -26.34 -7.20
N GLY A 287 -20.34 -25.87 -8.38
CA GLY A 287 -20.21 -24.47 -8.79
C GLY A 287 -18.82 -24.12 -9.35
N THR A 288 -18.43 -22.86 -9.24
CA THR A 288 -17.12 -22.34 -9.67
C THR A 288 -16.35 -21.82 -8.45
N PRO A 289 -15.65 -22.70 -7.70
CA PRO A 289 -14.90 -22.28 -6.53
C PRO A 289 -13.70 -21.43 -6.91
N GLY A 290 -13.29 -20.53 -6.00
CA GLY A 290 -12.12 -19.67 -6.21
C GLY A 290 -10.81 -20.42 -5.95
N CYS A 291 -9.79 -20.10 -6.75
CA CYS A 291 -8.41 -20.51 -6.49
C CYS A 291 -7.45 -19.39 -6.94
N GLU A 292 -6.62 -18.89 -6.02
CA GLU A 292 -5.81 -17.68 -6.22
C GLU A 292 -4.45 -18.01 -6.90
N VAL A 293 -4.00 -17.17 -7.83
CA VAL A 293 -2.82 -17.43 -8.66
C VAL A 293 -1.65 -16.50 -8.30
N GLY A 294 -0.76 -16.95 -7.42
CA GLY A 294 0.31 -16.13 -6.81
C GLY A 294 1.73 -16.68 -6.96
N LEU A 295 2.71 -15.88 -6.55
CA LEU A 295 4.12 -16.26 -6.39
C LEU A 295 4.36 -16.76 -4.96
N GLY A 296 5.45 -17.50 -4.71
CA GLY A 296 5.79 -18.04 -3.39
C GLY A 296 5.60 -19.56 -3.23
N ALA A 297 5.31 -20.28 -4.33
CA ALA A 297 5.03 -21.70 -4.26
C ALA A 297 6.21 -22.52 -3.69
N PRO A 298 5.97 -23.43 -2.73
CA PRO A 298 7.00 -24.14 -1.97
C PRO A 298 7.75 -25.20 -2.80
N SER A 299 7.13 -25.65 -3.89
CA SER A 299 7.67 -26.66 -4.79
C SER A 299 7.04 -26.47 -6.19
N PRO A 300 7.81 -26.61 -7.29
CA PRO A 300 7.26 -26.62 -8.64
C PRO A 300 6.34 -27.82 -8.92
N GLN A 301 6.18 -28.74 -7.97
CA GLN A 301 5.24 -29.86 -8.04
C GLN A 301 4.00 -29.67 -7.14
N TRP A 302 3.75 -28.43 -6.67
CA TRP A 302 2.54 -28.06 -5.92
C TRP A 302 1.25 -28.55 -6.59
N SER A 303 1.08 -28.30 -7.90
CA SER A 303 -0.11 -28.74 -8.65
C SER A 303 -0.28 -30.26 -8.65
N ALA A 304 0.81 -31.03 -8.66
CA ALA A 304 0.74 -32.49 -8.66
C ALA A 304 0.38 -33.03 -7.28
N ALA A 305 0.94 -32.45 -6.21
CA ALA A 305 0.58 -32.80 -4.83
C ALA A 305 -0.89 -32.45 -4.51
N ALA A 306 -1.36 -31.29 -4.99
CA ALA A 306 -2.74 -30.85 -4.86
C ALA A 306 -3.72 -31.79 -5.58
N VAL A 307 -3.47 -32.13 -6.85
CA VAL A 307 -4.32 -33.06 -7.61
C VAL A 307 -4.33 -34.46 -6.97
N ALA A 308 -3.16 -35.02 -6.64
CA ALA A 308 -3.07 -36.34 -5.98
C ALA A 308 -3.81 -36.38 -4.63
N GLY A 309 -3.74 -35.31 -3.85
CA GLY A 309 -4.49 -35.17 -2.60
C GLY A 309 -6.00 -35.13 -2.81
N ILE A 310 -6.47 -34.41 -3.84
CA ILE A 310 -7.89 -34.35 -4.19
C ILE A 310 -8.40 -35.71 -4.67
N GLU A 311 -7.65 -36.41 -5.53
CA GLU A 311 -7.96 -37.78 -5.98
C GLU A 311 -8.05 -38.76 -4.79
N ALA A 312 -7.12 -38.65 -3.83
CA ALA A 312 -7.14 -39.47 -2.61
C ALA A 312 -8.35 -39.19 -1.71
N LEU A 313 -8.79 -37.93 -1.59
CA LEU A 313 -10.02 -37.58 -0.86
C LEU A 313 -11.29 -38.02 -1.62
N ALA A 314 -11.30 -37.92 -2.95
CA ALA A 314 -12.42 -38.36 -3.79
C ALA A 314 -12.70 -39.87 -3.66
N ALA A 315 -11.65 -40.65 -3.37
CA ALA A 315 -11.73 -42.08 -3.08
C ALA A 315 -12.27 -42.42 -1.67
N LEU A 316 -12.57 -41.44 -0.82
CA LEU A 316 -13.16 -41.65 0.51
C LEU A 316 -14.67 -41.33 0.52
N PRO A 317 -15.47 -41.98 1.39
CA PRO A 317 -16.87 -41.59 1.58
C PRO A 317 -17.00 -40.24 2.30
N ALA A 318 -16.05 -39.88 3.18
CA ALA A 318 -15.93 -38.59 3.84
C ALA A 318 -14.49 -38.35 4.31
N GLY A 319 -14.11 -37.08 4.53
CA GLY A 319 -12.79 -36.68 5.01
C GLY A 319 -12.46 -35.20 4.79
N ARG A 320 -11.24 -34.80 5.16
CA ARG A 320 -10.65 -33.50 4.86
C ARG A 320 -9.21 -33.69 4.40
N LEU A 321 -8.85 -32.97 3.33
CA LEU A 321 -7.48 -32.77 2.92
C LEU A 321 -7.12 -31.30 3.16
N THR A 322 -6.04 -31.07 3.90
CA THR A 322 -5.37 -29.77 4.03
C THR A 322 -3.95 -29.91 3.53
N ILE A 323 -3.53 -29.08 2.58
CA ILE A 323 -2.12 -28.91 2.21
C ILE A 323 -1.70 -27.50 2.59
N THR A 324 -0.66 -27.39 3.41
CA THR A 324 -0.03 -26.12 3.80
C THR A 324 1.45 -26.20 3.46
N ASP A 325 1.88 -25.43 2.46
CA ASP A 325 3.20 -25.46 1.84
C ASP A 325 3.66 -26.88 1.43
N THR A 326 4.43 -27.57 2.27
CA THR A 326 4.90 -28.95 2.04
C THR A 326 4.22 -30.00 2.90
N GLN A 327 3.39 -29.59 3.87
CA GLN A 327 2.69 -30.50 4.78
C GLN A 327 1.34 -30.86 4.18
N VAL A 328 1.10 -32.17 4.00
CA VAL A 328 -0.17 -32.74 3.54
C VAL A 328 -0.80 -33.45 4.73
N VAL A 329 -2.00 -33.02 5.10
CA VAL A 329 -2.83 -33.64 6.15
C VAL A 329 -4.06 -34.25 5.48
N LEU A 330 -4.27 -35.55 5.67
CA LEU A 330 -5.46 -36.27 5.23
C LEU A 330 -6.17 -36.88 6.45
N ASP A 331 -7.24 -36.24 6.89
CA ASP A 331 -8.05 -36.69 8.02
C ASP A 331 -9.33 -37.36 7.52
N ALA A 332 -9.63 -38.55 8.04
CA ALA A 332 -10.84 -39.29 7.69
C ALA A 332 -11.64 -39.68 8.95
N PRO A 333 -12.98 -39.59 8.93
CA PRO A 333 -13.81 -40.10 10.01
C PRO A 333 -13.90 -41.63 9.94
N ALA A 334 -14.17 -42.29 11.05
CA ALA A 334 -14.05 -43.76 11.17
C ALA A 334 -14.88 -44.58 10.17
N GLN A 335 -16.01 -44.07 9.68
CA GLN A 335 -16.81 -44.73 8.64
C GLN A 335 -16.09 -44.84 7.28
N ALA A 336 -14.95 -44.15 7.09
CA ALA A 336 -14.07 -44.28 5.93
C ALA A 336 -12.96 -45.32 6.12
N ALA A 337 -12.92 -46.07 7.24
CA ALA A 337 -11.81 -46.96 7.59
C ALA A 337 -11.47 -48.04 6.54
N GLU A 338 -12.47 -48.49 5.77
CA GLU A 338 -12.30 -49.50 4.70
C GLU A 338 -11.45 -48.94 3.54
N ASP A 339 -11.78 -47.75 3.04
CA ASP A 339 -11.06 -47.10 1.94
C ASP A 339 -9.78 -46.37 2.40
N PHE A 340 -9.72 -45.93 3.66
CA PHE A 340 -8.69 -45.02 4.16
C PHE A 340 -7.25 -45.53 3.96
N ALA A 341 -7.00 -46.82 4.24
CA ALA A 341 -5.68 -47.41 4.03
C ALA A 341 -5.25 -47.34 2.54
N ALA A 342 -6.17 -47.63 1.62
CA ALA A 342 -5.90 -47.58 0.19
C ALA A 342 -5.79 -46.14 -0.36
N ALA A 343 -6.52 -45.18 0.21
CA ALA A 343 -6.38 -43.76 -0.13
C ALA A 343 -5.03 -43.21 0.34
N ARG A 344 -4.67 -43.44 1.61
CA ARG A 344 -3.37 -43.06 2.20
C ARG A 344 -2.22 -43.65 1.39
N ASP A 345 -2.26 -44.94 1.07
CA ASP A 345 -1.13 -45.62 0.43
C ASP A 345 -0.97 -45.23 -1.04
N ARG A 346 -2.04 -44.87 -1.75
CA ARG A 346 -1.95 -44.21 -3.06
C ARG A 346 -1.37 -42.80 -2.95
N LEU A 347 -1.85 -42.00 -2.00
CA LEU A 347 -1.37 -40.63 -1.79
C LEU A 347 0.14 -40.60 -1.46
N ALA A 348 0.59 -41.49 -0.56
CA ALA A 348 2.00 -41.64 -0.22
C ALA A 348 2.90 -42.07 -1.40
N GLN A 349 2.34 -42.72 -2.42
CA GLN A 349 3.06 -43.10 -3.66
C GLN A 349 3.02 -42.00 -4.73
N ALA A 350 1.96 -41.18 -4.76
CA ALA A 350 1.77 -40.11 -5.73
C ALA A 350 2.43 -38.78 -5.31
N LEU A 351 2.62 -38.54 -4.01
CA LEU A 351 3.21 -37.30 -3.51
C LEU A 351 4.70 -37.15 -3.89
N PRO A 352 5.13 -35.94 -4.31
CA PRO A 352 6.55 -35.66 -4.50
C PRO A 352 7.33 -35.76 -3.19
N ARG A 353 8.61 -36.16 -3.27
CA ARG A 353 9.52 -36.29 -2.11
C ARG A 353 9.72 -35.02 -1.27
N SER A 354 9.31 -33.85 -1.77
CA SER A 354 9.34 -32.58 -1.04
C SER A 354 8.15 -32.39 -0.08
N PHE A 355 7.14 -33.27 -0.11
CA PHE A 355 5.95 -33.20 0.73
C PHE A 355 5.98 -34.27 1.83
N ALA A 356 5.49 -33.93 3.01
CA ALA A 356 5.30 -34.85 4.12
C ALA A 356 3.80 -35.15 4.29
N LEU A 357 3.45 -36.44 4.41
CA LEU A 357 2.07 -36.87 4.61
C LEU A 357 1.82 -37.27 6.06
N THR A 358 0.96 -36.52 6.73
CA THR A 358 0.27 -36.94 7.95
C THR A 358 -1.12 -37.42 7.55
N ALA A 359 -1.47 -38.65 7.88
CA ALA A 359 -2.80 -39.19 7.58
C ALA A 359 -3.42 -39.75 8.86
N THR A 360 -4.54 -39.16 9.30
CA THR A 360 -5.25 -39.58 10.52
C THR A 360 -6.58 -40.23 10.17
N LEU A 361 -6.90 -41.32 10.86
CA LEU A 361 -8.23 -41.89 10.89
C LEU A 361 -8.77 -41.65 12.29
N ALA A 362 -9.86 -40.89 12.40
CA ALA A 362 -10.54 -40.72 13.67
C ALA A 362 -10.93 -42.10 14.22
N PRO A 363 -10.79 -42.35 15.54
CA PRO A 363 -11.28 -43.59 16.13
C PRO A 363 -12.78 -43.74 15.85
N PRO A 364 -13.30 -44.98 15.79
CA PRO A 364 -14.75 -45.21 15.74
C PRO A 364 -15.43 -44.34 16.80
N ALA A 365 -16.29 -43.43 16.34
CA ALA A 365 -17.15 -42.67 17.22
C ALA A 365 -17.81 -43.68 18.17
N PRO A 366 -17.73 -43.49 19.50
CA PRO A 366 -18.22 -44.46 20.46
C PRO A 366 -19.71 -44.65 20.18
N GLY A 367 -20.04 -45.78 19.55
CA GLY A 367 -21.37 -46.02 19.02
C GLY A 367 -22.38 -46.11 20.16
N ASP A 368 -23.68 -46.04 19.81
CA ASP A 368 -24.73 -46.49 20.72
C ASP A 368 -24.30 -47.86 21.29
N PRO A 369 -24.15 -48.01 22.62
CA PRO A 369 -23.55 -49.20 23.23
C PRO A 369 -24.54 -50.37 23.26
N ALA A 370 -24.96 -50.79 22.06
CA ALA A 370 -25.78 -51.97 21.79
C ALA A 370 -24.95 -53.24 22.05
N ALA A 371 -24.86 -53.60 23.32
CA ALA A 371 -24.25 -54.80 23.89
C ALA A 371 -22.70 -54.90 23.85
N GLY A 372 -22.09 -54.84 25.04
CA GLY A 372 -21.02 -55.74 25.48
C GLY A 372 -19.62 -55.57 24.88
N ASP A 373 -19.48 -55.73 23.57
CA ASP A 373 -18.26 -56.28 22.95
C ASP A 373 -17.24 -55.22 22.47
N GLY A 374 -17.44 -53.95 22.85
CA GLY A 374 -16.48 -52.87 22.54
C GLY A 374 -15.10 -53.07 23.20
N PRO A 375 -14.06 -52.35 22.74
CA PRO A 375 -12.75 -52.37 23.40
C PRO A 375 -12.88 -51.92 24.86
N LEU A 376 -12.19 -52.61 25.77
CA LEU A 376 -12.26 -52.29 27.19
C LEU A 376 -11.47 -51.00 27.47
N GLN A 377 -12.17 -49.86 27.52
CA GLN A 377 -11.60 -48.54 27.79
C GLN A 377 -12.51 -47.71 28.70
N LEU A 378 -11.94 -46.71 29.37
CA LEU A 378 -12.65 -45.65 30.08
C LEU A 378 -12.08 -44.31 29.59
N VAL A 379 -12.95 -43.41 29.15
CA VAL A 379 -12.60 -42.09 28.63
C VAL A 379 -13.25 -41.01 29.50
N VAL A 380 -12.47 -39.98 29.82
CA VAL A 380 -12.92 -38.76 30.51
C VAL A 380 -12.51 -37.56 29.66
N ASP A 381 -13.44 -36.67 29.35
CA ASP A 381 -13.29 -35.53 28.42
C ASP A 381 -13.79 -34.25 29.12
N THR A 382 -12.92 -33.25 29.34
CA THR A 382 -13.27 -31.96 29.99
C THR A 382 -13.67 -30.86 29.00
N GLY A 383 -14.27 -31.25 27.87
CA GLY A 383 -14.73 -30.35 26.82
C GLY A 383 -15.73 -29.25 27.25
N PRO A 384 -15.97 -28.25 26.38
CA PRO A 384 -16.59 -26.97 26.73
C PRO A 384 -18.09 -27.00 27.10
N GLN A 385 -18.70 -28.17 27.23
CA GLN A 385 -20.10 -28.35 27.68
C GLN A 385 -20.20 -29.03 29.05
N GLY A 386 -19.08 -29.21 29.76
CA GLY A 386 -18.99 -30.00 30.98
C GLY A 386 -18.35 -31.37 30.73
N VAL A 387 -17.98 -32.06 31.80
CA VAL A 387 -17.14 -33.26 31.71
C VAL A 387 -17.96 -34.46 31.27
N ARG A 388 -17.49 -35.23 30.28
CA ARG A 388 -18.14 -36.48 29.85
C ARG A 388 -17.34 -37.70 30.29
N LEU A 389 -18.00 -38.69 30.89
CA LEU A 389 -17.44 -40.01 31.19
C LEU A 389 -18.06 -41.07 30.26
N GLN A 390 -17.23 -41.88 29.60
CA GLN A 390 -17.67 -42.93 28.69
C GLN A 390 -16.86 -44.22 28.88
N GLY A 391 -17.49 -45.38 28.68
CA GLY A 391 -16.82 -46.68 28.64
C GLY A 391 -17.05 -47.57 29.87
N ALA A 392 -16.07 -48.39 30.23
CA ALA A 392 -16.25 -49.53 31.11
C ALA A 392 -15.95 -49.25 32.59
N VAL A 393 -16.85 -49.68 33.48
CA VAL A 393 -16.67 -49.71 34.94
C VAL A 393 -16.96 -51.10 35.52
N PRO A 394 -16.32 -51.52 36.63
CA PRO A 394 -16.47 -52.87 37.16
C PRO A 394 -17.83 -53.10 37.83
N ASP A 395 -18.41 -52.05 38.41
CA ASP A 395 -19.72 -52.08 39.07
C ASP A 395 -20.32 -50.66 39.12
N GLU A 396 -21.62 -50.56 39.42
CA GLU A 396 -22.37 -49.30 39.54
C GLU A 396 -21.81 -48.36 40.61
N ARG A 397 -21.21 -48.89 41.69
CA ARG A 397 -20.67 -48.09 42.80
C ARG A 397 -19.38 -47.41 42.36
N MET A 398 -18.57 -48.08 41.55
CA MET A 398 -17.39 -47.48 40.93
C MET A 398 -17.77 -46.43 39.88
N GLY A 399 -18.82 -46.66 39.09
CA GLY A 399 -19.39 -45.63 38.22
C GLY A 399 -19.83 -44.38 38.98
N ALA A 400 -20.59 -44.55 40.06
CA ALA A 400 -21.00 -43.47 40.95
C ALA A 400 -19.82 -42.78 41.65
N ALA A 401 -18.78 -43.53 42.06
CA ALA A 401 -17.58 -42.98 42.66
C ALA A 401 -16.75 -42.14 41.67
N LEU A 402 -16.59 -42.60 40.43
CA LEU A 402 -15.92 -41.84 39.37
C LEU A 402 -16.69 -40.56 39.02
N ALA A 403 -18.02 -40.66 38.84
CA ALA A 403 -18.86 -39.48 38.61
C ALA A 403 -18.77 -38.46 39.77
N SER A 404 -18.74 -38.94 41.01
CA SER A 404 -18.57 -38.10 42.21
C SER A 404 -17.17 -37.46 42.28
N LEU A 405 -16.13 -38.19 41.88
CA LEU A 405 -14.74 -37.71 41.87
C LEU A 405 -14.54 -36.62 40.81
N VAL A 406 -15.09 -36.81 39.62
CA VAL A 406 -15.09 -35.80 38.55
C VAL A 406 -15.90 -34.57 39.00
N ALA A 407 -17.12 -34.76 39.51
CA ALA A 407 -17.97 -33.66 40.00
C ALA A 407 -17.31 -32.82 41.11
N ALA A 408 -16.43 -33.42 41.92
CA ALA A 408 -15.73 -32.75 43.01
C ALA A 408 -14.40 -32.07 42.61
N ARG A 409 -13.89 -32.30 41.40
CA ARG A 409 -12.59 -31.77 40.91
C ARG A 409 -12.70 -31.00 39.60
N LEU A 410 -13.27 -31.64 38.58
CA LEU A 410 -13.34 -31.14 37.20
C LEU A 410 -14.68 -30.45 36.88
N GLY A 411 -15.62 -30.45 37.83
CA GLY A 411 -16.93 -29.79 37.68
C GLY A 411 -18.05 -30.72 37.15
N PRO A 412 -19.22 -30.15 36.79
CA PRO A 412 -20.41 -30.91 36.43
C PRO A 412 -20.15 -31.95 35.33
N ALA A 413 -20.65 -33.17 35.57
CA ALA A 413 -20.27 -34.35 34.80
C ALA A 413 -21.48 -35.14 34.26
N ASP A 414 -21.45 -35.46 32.98
CA ASP A 414 -22.32 -36.47 32.36
C ASP A 414 -21.65 -37.85 32.45
N ALA A 415 -22.33 -38.78 33.14
CA ALA A 415 -21.90 -40.17 33.31
C ALA A 415 -22.78 -41.18 32.56
N ALA A 416 -23.70 -40.72 31.69
CA ALA A 416 -24.62 -41.59 30.96
C ALA A 416 -23.92 -42.56 29.99
N GLY A 417 -22.67 -42.27 29.60
CA GLY A 417 -21.85 -43.15 28.76
C GLY A 417 -21.13 -44.28 29.50
N LEU A 418 -21.32 -44.43 30.82
CA LEU A 418 -20.70 -45.50 31.60
C LEU A 418 -21.49 -46.82 31.49
N THR A 419 -20.75 -47.92 31.34
CA THR A 419 -21.27 -49.29 31.15
C THR A 419 -20.62 -50.25 32.14
N VAL A 420 -21.41 -51.07 32.83
CA VAL A 420 -20.91 -52.05 33.80
C VAL A 420 -20.41 -53.31 33.06
N ARG A 421 -19.18 -53.76 33.39
CA ARG A 421 -18.50 -54.87 32.70
C ARG A 421 -17.66 -55.74 33.65
N ASP A 422 -18.00 -57.02 33.66
CA ASP A 422 -17.35 -58.07 34.47
C ASP A 422 -15.94 -58.47 33.99
N ASP A 423 -15.55 -58.11 32.76
CA ASP A 423 -14.24 -58.43 32.17
C ASP A 423 -13.13 -57.40 32.50
N THR A 424 -13.39 -56.51 33.47
CA THR A 424 -12.43 -55.50 33.91
C THR A 424 -11.23 -56.09 34.67
N PRO A 425 -9.97 -55.70 34.36
CA PRO A 425 -8.79 -56.28 34.98
C PRO A 425 -8.59 -55.83 36.43
N PRO A 426 -7.85 -56.60 37.26
CA PRO A 426 -7.47 -56.17 38.61
C PRO A 426 -6.82 -54.77 38.60
N GLY A 427 -7.32 -53.89 39.48
CA GLY A 427 -6.85 -52.51 39.56
C GLY A 427 -7.48 -51.52 38.57
N TRP A 428 -8.44 -51.93 37.73
CA TRP A 428 -9.14 -51.03 36.79
C TRP A 428 -9.72 -49.77 37.47
N ALA A 429 -10.39 -49.96 38.60
CA ALA A 429 -10.89 -48.86 39.45
C ALA A 429 -9.79 -47.86 39.87
N ALA A 430 -8.60 -48.35 40.22
CA ALA A 430 -7.47 -47.49 40.58
C ALA A 430 -6.94 -46.71 39.37
N ARG A 431 -6.86 -47.35 38.19
CA ARG A 431 -6.49 -46.66 36.93
C ARG A 431 -7.48 -45.55 36.56
N GLY A 432 -8.78 -45.80 36.67
CA GLY A 432 -9.81 -44.78 36.41
C GLY A 432 -9.71 -43.57 37.35
N MET A 433 -9.56 -43.81 38.66
CA MET A 433 -9.35 -42.71 39.62
C MET A 433 -8.02 -41.98 39.40
N ALA A 434 -6.95 -42.70 39.08
CA ALA A 434 -5.64 -42.10 38.79
C ALA A 434 -5.66 -41.22 37.54
N ALA A 435 -6.42 -41.60 36.51
CA ALA A 435 -6.59 -40.81 35.30
C ALA A 435 -7.37 -39.52 35.57
N VAL A 436 -8.45 -39.57 36.35
CA VAL A 436 -9.18 -38.35 36.78
C VAL A 436 -8.29 -37.43 37.62
N GLU A 437 -7.47 -38.00 38.51
CA GLU A 437 -6.53 -37.23 39.35
C GLU A 437 -5.29 -36.72 38.61
N ALA A 438 -4.96 -37.27 37.45
CA ALA A 438 -3.97 -36.73 36.53
C ALA A 438 -4.55 -35.64 35.62
N LEU A 439 -5.81 -35.80 35.19
CA LEU A 439 -6.54 -34.81 34.37
C LEU A 439 -6.81 -33.50 35.15
N ASP A 440 -6.88 -33.57 36.48
CA ASP A 440 -6.89 -32.46 37.46
C ASP A 440 -5.62 -31.57 37.44
N VAL A 441 -4.64 -31.86 36.58
CA VAL A 441 -3.44 -31.01 36.30
C VAL A 441 -3.56 -30.25 34.97
N LEU A 442 -4.58 -30.56 34.16
CA LEU A 442 -4.81 -29.95 32.85
C LEU A 442 -6.06 -29.05 32.90
N ASP A 443 -5.94 -27.82 32.40
CA ASP A 443 -7.06 -26.88 32.28
C ASP A 443 -8.16 -27.43 31.36
N ARG A 444 -7.76 -28.12 30.28
CA ARG A 444 -8.64 -28.81 29.34
C ARG A 444 -7.93 -30.03 28.76
N GLY A 445 -8.63 -31.16 28.62
CA GLY A 445 -8.04 -32.35 28.02
C GLY A 445 -8.94 -33.58 28.03
N THR A 446 -8.36 -34.69 27.57
CA THR A 446 -8.97 -36.02 27.66
C THR A 446 -8.01 -36.99 28.32
N ALA A 447 -8.56 -37.95 29.07
CA ALA A 447 -7.82 -39.07 29.62
C ALA A 447 -8.45 -40.38 29.13
N THR A 448 -7.67 -41.20 28.42
CA THR A 448 -8.08 -42.50 27.89
C THR A 448 -7.34 -43.61 28.62
N VAL A 449 -8.09 -44.42 29.38
CA VAL A 449 -7.60 -45.56 30.15
C VAL A 449 -7.87 -46.85 29.40
N THR A 450 -6.82 -47.66 29.21
CA THR A 450 -6.88 -49.02 28.66
C THR A 450 -6.12 -49.99 29.58
N PRO A 451 -6.24 -51.33 29.40
CA PRO A 451 -5.50 -52.31 30.19
C PRO A 451 -3.98 -52.19 30.04
N ALA A 452 -3.50 -51.73 28.88
CA ALA A 452 -2.08 -51.50 28.62
C ALA A 452 -1.63 -50.12 29.12
N LEU A 453 -2.30 -49.07 28.66
CA LEU A 453 -1.85 -47.67 28.67
C LEU A 453 -2.87 -46.73 29.33
N ILE A 454 -2.38 -45.70 30.03
CA ILE A 454 -3.15 -44.48 30.34
C ILE A 454 -2.61 -43.35 29.47
N ALA A 455 -3.40 -42.86 28.53
CA ALA A 455 -3.07 -41.72 27.69
C ALA A 455 -3.75 -40.44 28.23
N LEU A 456 -3.03 -39.33 28.30
CA LEU A 456 -3.60 -38.00 28.54
C LEU A 456 -3.18 -37.04 27.42
N ASP A 457 -4.14 -36.29 26.90
CA ASP A 457 -3.97 -35.25 25.89
C ASP A 457 -4.63 -33.97 26.41
N GLY A 458 -4.01 -32.80 26.28
CA GLY A 458 -4.64 -31.56 26.71
C GLY A 458 -3.72 -30.34 26.83
N THR A 459 -4.31 -29.21 27.24
CA THR A 459 -3.63 -27.94 27.50
C THR A 459 -3.48 -27.71 29.01
N THR A 460 -2.35 -27.12 29.42
CA THR A 460 -2.06 -26.82 30.84
C THR A 460 -1.28 -25.52 31.00
N GLY A 461 -1.62 -24.75 32.03
CA GLY A 461 -0.80 -23.64 32.54
C GLY A 461 0.38 -24.06 33.44
N ASN A 462 0.52 -25.34 33.77
CA ASN A 462 1.59 -25.80 34.67
C ASN A 462 2.81 -26.32 33.87
N PRO A 463 3.96 -25.60 33.83
CA PRO A 463 5.14 -26.05 33.09
C PRO A 463 5.77 -27.33 33.67
N ALA A 464 5.41 -27.73 34.90
CA ALA A 464 5.81 -28.99 35.52
C ALA A 464 4.76 -30.12 35.37
N ALA A 465 3.65 -29.89 34.65
CA ALA A 465 2.51 -30.81 34.58
C ALA A 465 2.88 -32.26 34.24
N ALA A 466 3.79 -32.49 33.29
CA ALA A 466 4.21 -33.85 32.91
C ALA A 466 4.87 -34.61 34.07
N ALA A 467 5.68 -33.93 34.88
CA ALA A 467 6.33 -34.52 36.05
C ALA A 467 5.32 -34.73 37.20
N GLU A 468 4.39 -33.78 37.40
CA GLU A 468 3.36 -33.92 38.41
C GLU A 468 2.37 -35.05 38.08
N ILE A 469 1.92 -35.16 36.84
CA ILE A 469 1.06 -36.26 36.36
C ILE A 469 1.78 -37.60 36.55
N ALA A 470 3.05 -37.71 36.15
CA ALA A 470 3.83 -38.93 36.37
C ALA A 470 3.93 -39.31 37.86
N ALA A 471 4.10 -38.32 38.75
CA ALA A 471 4.12 -38.54 40.20
C ALA A 471 2.74 -38.94 40.76
N ARG A 472 1.65 -38.27 40.36
CA ARG A 472 0.28 -38.60 40.75
C ARG A 472 -0.10 -40.02 40.33
N LEU A 473 0.18 -40.39 39.06
CA LEU A 473 0.00 -41.76 38.55
C LEU A 473 0.85 -42.77 39.34
N GLY A 474 2.12 -42.46 39.64
CA GLY A 474 3.01 -43.32 40.41
C GLY A 474 2.54 -43.56 41.85
N MET A 475 2.08 -42.53 42.56
CA MET A 475 1.51 -42.65 43.90
C MET A 475 0.22 -43.48 43.91
N ARG A 476 -0.61 -43.38 42.85
CA ARG A 476 -1.92 -44.03 42.80
C ARG A 476 -1.89 -45.48 42.31
N LEU A 477 -0.89 -45.84 41.50
CA LEU A 477 -0.80 -47.13 40.80
C LEU A 477 0.42 -47.98 41.20
N GLY A 478 1.41 -47.41 41.89
CA GLY A 478 2.69 -48.08 42.16
C GLY A 478 3.52 -48.26 40.89
N ALA A 479 4.46 -49.22 40.90
CA ALA A 479 5.31 -49.50 39.74
C ALA A 479 4.58 -50.27 38.62
N GLY A 480 4.87 -49.96 37.35
CA GLY A 480 4.56 -50.81 36.21
C GLY A 480 3.35 -50.42 35.36
N ALA A 481 2.68 -49.30 35.63
CA ALA A 481 1.64 -48.78 34.74
C ALA A 481 2.27 -47.93 33.64
N ALA A 482 2.08 -48.30 32.37
CA ALA A 482 2.52 -47.48 31.23
C ALA A 482 1.60 -46.28 31.04
N TYR A 483 2.19 -45.12 30.74
CA TYR A 483 1.46 -43.90 30.44
C TYR A 483 2.07 -43.12 29.27
N GLU A 484 1.24 -42.32 28.61
CA GLU A 484 1.59 -41.43 27.52
C GLU A 484 0.91 -40.08 27.72
N LEU A 485 1.68 -39.00 27.61
CA LEU A 485 1.24 -37.63 27.79
C LEU A 485 1.52 -36.86 26.50
N ALA A 486 0.50 -36.20 25.96
CA ALA A 486 0.58 -35.27 24.84
C ALA A 486 0.07 -33.90 25.31
N LEU A 487 0.92 -33.14 26.01
CA LEU A 487 0.52 -31.91 26.69
C LEU A 487 0.94 -30.68 25.90
N SER A 488 0.07 -29.68 25.83
CA SER A 488 0.36 -28.35 25.31
C SER A 488 0.51 -27.37 26.49
N TYR A 489 1.70 -26.82 26.69
CA TYR A 489 1.90 -25.77 27.68
C TYR A 489 1.52 -24.39 27.10
N ASP A 490 0.69 -23.63 27.82
CA ASP A 490 0.21 -22.29 27.46
C ASP A 490 0.59 -21.28 28.57
N PRO A 491 1.59 -20.41 28.36
CA PRO A 491 2.09 -19.47 29.38
C PRO A 491 1.09 -18.43 29.90
N ARG A 492 -0.11 -18.34 29.32
CA ARG A 492 -1.18 -17.44 29.74
C ARG A 492 -2.19 -18.13 30.68
N LEU A 493 -2.07 -19.46 30.83
CA LEU A 493 -2.80 -20.24 31.82
C LEU A 493 -1.95 -20.45 33.09
N ASP A 494 -0.65 -20.15 33.06
CA ASP A 494 0.24 -20.23 34.23
C ASP A 494 -0.14 -19.15 35.26
N PRO A 495 -0.59 -19.50 36.49
CA PRO A 495 -0.94 -18.53 37.52
C PRO A 495 0.27 -17.80 38.12
N ALA A 496 1.50 -18.13 37.72
CA ALA A 496 2.73 -17.37 38.01
C ALA A 496 3.12 -16.39 36.88
N SER A 497 2.33 -16.32 35.80
CA SER A 497 2.50 -15.39 34.70
C SER A 497 1.83 -14.05 35.00
N ASP A 498 2.54 -12.93 34.82
CA ASP A 498 1.99 -11.57 34.95
C ASP A 498 1.07 -11.17 33.76
N LEU A 499 0.66 -12.12 32.92
CA LEU A 499 -0.19 -11.89 31.75
C LEU A 499 -1.69 -11.83 32.13
N PRO A 500 -2.41 -10.75 31.77
CA PRO A 500 -3.84 -10.62 32.05
C PRO A 500 -4.70 -11.57 31.20
N ASP A 501 -5.83 -12.02 31.76
CA ASP A 501 -6.86 -12.71 30.96
C ASP A 501 -7.60 -11.73 30.02
N GLY A 502 -8.31 -12.27 29.02
CA GLY A 502 -8.99 -11.47 28.00
C GLY A 502 -10.07 -10.52 28.53
N GLN A 503 -10.66 -10.80 29.70
CA GLN A 503 -11.62 -9.89 30.35
C GLN A 503 -10.88 -8.81 31.16
N GLN A 504 -9.84 -9.18 31.91
CA GLN A 504 -8.96 -8.21 32.60
C GLN A 504 -8.37 -7.20 31.60
N CYS A 505 -7.93 -7.67 30.44
CA CYS A 505 -7.51 -6.86 29.29
C CYS A 505 -8.56 -5.82 28.88
N VAL A 506 -9.79 -6.27 28.64
CA VAL A 506 -10.88 -5.39 28.20
C VAL A 506 -11.28 -4.39 29.29
N ASP A 507 -11.23 -4.78 30.56
CA ASP A 507 -11.52 -3.90 31.68
C ASP A 507 -10.40 -2.86 31.90
N ALA A 508 -9.14 -3.23 31.70
CA ALA A 508 -8.00 -2.30 31.71
C ALA A 508 -8.08 -1.27 30.56
N LEU A 509 -8.41 -1.71 29.34
CA LEU A 509 -8.60 -0.84 28.18
C LEU A 509 -9.80 0.10 28.36
N ASN A 510 -10.93 -0.40 28.88
CA ASN A 510 -12.09 0.43 29.21
C ASN A 510 -11.80 1.44 30.33
N THR A 511 -10.98 1.07 31.32
CA THR A 511 -10.55 1.97 32.39
C THR A 511 -9.66 3.08 31.84
N ALA A 512 -8.70 2.74 30.97
CA ALA A 512 -7.84 3.72 30.31
C ALA A 512 -8.64 4.69 29.42
N MET A 513 -9.58 4.19 28.61
CA MET A 513 -10.48 5.02 27.81
C MET A 513 -11.26 6.06 28.63
N GLN A 514 -11.69 5.70 29.84
CA GLN A 514 -12.42 6.59 30.75
C GLN A 514 -11.49 7.62 31.43
N GLN A 515 -10.24 7.25 31.72
CA GLN A 515 -9.26 8.14 32.33
C GLN A 515 -8.62 9.12 31.35
N ALA A 516 -8.54 8.76 30.06
CA ALA A 516 -7.73 9.47 29.07
C ALA A 516 -8.50 10.51 28.23
N GLU A 517 -9.78 10.75 28.55
CA GLU A 517 -10.70 11.74 27.94
C GLU A 517 -10.58 11.90 26.41
N ILE A 518 -10.52 10.77 25.68
CA ILE A 518 -10.36 10.75 24.21
C ILE A 518 -11.64 11.24 23.52
N GLY A 519 -11.70 12.57 23.33
CA GLY A 519 -12.82 13.28 22.71
C GLY A 519 -12.81 13.25 21.18
N PHE A 520 -13.92 13.68 20.59
CA PHE A 520 -14.11 13.76 19.13
C PHE A 520 -14.73 15.09 18.71
N GLU A 521 -14.28 15.60 17.58
CA GLU A 521 -14.81 16.82 16.96
C GLU A 521 -16.34 16.73 16.69
N PRO A 522 -17.10 17.84 16.84
CA PRO A 522 -18.56 17.84 16.69
C PRO A 522 -19.02 17.31 15.32
N ASN A 523 -19.89 16.30 15.33
CA ASN A 523 -20.40 15.58 14.16
C ASN A 523 -19.30 14.93 13.28
N ARG A 524 -18.09 14.71 13.83
CA ARG A 524 -16.94 14.13 13.13
C ARG A 524 -16.36 12.93 13.88
N ALA A 525 -15.53 12.18 13.15
CA ALA A 525 -14.73 11.07 13.67
C ALA A 525 -13.25 11.44 13.94
N ALA A 526 -12.86 12.69 13.67
CA ALA A 526 -11.55 13.19 14.08
C ALA A 526 -11.48 13.28 15.61
N LEU A 527 -10.37 12.82 16.17
CA LEU A 527 -10.03 12.96 17.58
C LEU A 527 -9.78 14.44 17.90
N ALA A 528 -10.17 14.90 19.09
CA ALA A 528 -10.10 16.30 19.49
C ALA A 528 -8.98 16.54 20.53
N GLY A 529 -8.18 17.59 20.33
CA GLY A 529 -7.05 17.94 21.21
C GLY A 529 -5.80 17.08 21.01
N GLU A 530 -4.83 17.21 21.91
CA GLU A 530 -3.58 16.44 21.89
C GLU A 530 -3.76 15.04 22.50
N VAL A 531 -4.38 14.14 21.75
CA VAL A 531 -4.66 12.76 22.17
C VAL A 531 -3.44 11.83 22.19
N GLY A 532 -2.26 12.29 21.80
CA GLY A 532 -1.04 11.47 21.70
C GLY A 532 -0.70 10.70 22.99
N PRO A 533 -0.58 11.35 24.16
CA PRO A 533 -0.33 10.67 25.43
C PRO A 533 -1.44 9.69 25.82
N SER A 534 -2.70 10.06 25.58
CA SER A 534 -3.87 9.22 25.85
C SER A 534 -3.87 7.93 25.01
N ILE A 535 -3.50 8.02 23.73
CA ILE A 535 -3.40 6.88 22.83
C ILE A 535 -2.17 6.03 23.15
N ALA A 536 -1.04 6.62 23.53
CA ALA A 536 0.15 5.88 23.97
C ALA A 536 -0.11 5.06 25.25
N ALA A 537 -0.78 5.64 26.24
CA ALA A 537 -1.19 4.93 27.46
C ALA A 537 -2.22 3.81 27.18
N LEU A 538 -3.04 3.94 26.13
CA LEU A 538 -3.96 2.89 25.68
C LEU A 538 -3.23 1.78 24.89
N ALA A 539 -2.20 2.13 24.12
CA ALA A 539 -1.33 1.20 23.40
C ALA A 539 -0.52 0.30 24.35
N GLU A 540 0.10 0.91 25.38
CA GLU A 540 0.80 0.21 26.48
C GLU A 540 -0.09 -0.87 27.13
N ARG A 541 -1.39 -0.58 27.33
CA ARG A 541 -2.37 -1.51 27.91
C ARG A 541 -2.95 -2.50 26.91
N LEU A 542 -2.71 -2.30 25.61
CA LEU A 542 -3.14 -3.20 24.54
C LEU A 542 -2.07 -4.26 24.20
N GLU A 543 -0.79 -3.97 24.44
CA GLU A 543 0.33 -4.88 24.18
C GLU A 543 0.12 -6.32 24.73
N PRO A 544 -0.12 -6.52 26.04
CA PRO A 544 -0.38 -7.86 26.61
C PRO A 544 -1.75 -8.45 26.20
N CYS A 545 -2.56 -7.68 25.48
CA CYS A 545 -3.92 -8.03 25.07
C CYS A 545 -4.06 -8.27 23.56
N SER A 546 -2.96 -8.14 22.83
CA SER A 546 -2.87 -8.18 21.36
C SER A 546 -3.42 -9.48 20.75
N ASP A 547 -3.21 -10.63 21.39
CA ASP A 547 -3.74 -11.93 20.94
C ASP A 547 -5.28 -12.06 21.05
N PHE A 548 -5.96 -11.22 21.83
CA PHE A 548 -7.42 -11.35 22.02
C PHE A 548 -8.23 -10.66 20.93
N ARG A 549 -9.31 -11.30 20.49
CA ARG A 549 -10.28 -10.67 19.58
C ARG A 549 -11.13 -9.68 20.37
N ILE A 550 -10.94 -8.39 20.12
CA ILE A 550 -11.62 -7.31 20.86
C ILE A 550 -12.39 -6.41 19.90
N GLU A 551 -13.66 -6.17 20.21
CA GLU A 551 -14.50 -5.17 19.55
C GLU A 551 -14.20 -3.79 20.12
N VAL A 552 -13.97 -2.82 19.24
CA VAL A 552 -13.97 -1.39 19.57
C VAL A 552 -15.34 -0.84 19.19
N GLY A 553 -16.24 -0.77 20.17
CA GLY A 553 -17.62 -0.32 20.02
C GLY A 553 -17.73 1.20 20.14
N GLY A 554 -18.14 1.87 19.07
CA GLY A 554 -18.47 3.30 19.09
C GLY A 554 -19.94 3.55 19.44
N HIS A 555 -20.20 4.61 20.19
CA HIS A 555 -21.54 5.05 20.58
C HIS A 555 -21.78 6.54 20.31
N THR A 556 -23.05 6.94 20.19
CA THR A 556 -23.48 8.33 20.05
C THR A 556 -24.64 8.65 21.00
N ASP A 557 -24.92 9.94 21.18
CA ASP A 557 -26.22 10.35 21.72
C ASP A 557 -27.36 10.12 20.70
N SER A 558 -28.59 10.43 21.10
CA SER A 558 -29.78 10.27 20.25
C SER A 558 -30.10 11.46 19.32
N GLN A 559 -29.14 12.34 19.03
CA GLN A 559 -29.33 13.42 18.05
C GLN A 559 -28.94 12.96 16.64
N GLY A 560 -29.65 13.40 15.61
CA GLY A 560 -29.42 12.95 14.22
C GLY A 560 -30.26 11.73 13.82
N SER A 561 -29.95 11.14 12.66
CA SER A 561 -30.62 9.91 12.18
C SER A 561 -29.88 8.66 12.65
N ALA A 562 -30.59 7.55 12.81
CA ALA A 562 -29.99 6.28 13.23
C ALA A 562 -28.88 5.79 12.26
N GLU A 563 -29.06 6.01 10.95
CA GLU A 563 -28.06 5.71 9.92
C GLU A 563 -26.81 6.57 10.07
N PHE A 564 -26.98 7.90 10.23
CA PHE A 564 -25.87 8.82 10.47
C PHE A 564 -25.10 8.45 11.75
N ASN A 565 -25.81 8.11 12.82
CA ASN A 565 -25.22 7.77 14.12
C ASN A 565 -24.48 6.43 14.09
N ARG A 566 -25.01 5.40 13.42
CA ARG A 566 -24.30 4.13 13.20
C ARG A 566 -23.06 4.32 12.34
N LYS A 567 -23.12 5.15 11.30
CA LYS A 567 -21.94 5.52 10.49
C LYS A 567 -20.89 6.27 11.32
N LEU A 568 -21.30 7.33 12.02
CA LEU A 568 -20.43 8.18 12.84
C LEU A 568 -19.73 7.39 13.95
N SER A 569 -20.46 6.52 14.65
CA SER A 569 -19.86 5.64 15.67
C SER A 569 -18.87 4.63 15.09
N ALA A 570 -19.18 3.99 13.96
CA ALA A 570 -18.24 3.09 13.30
C ALA A 570 -17.00 3.83 12.74
N ASP A 571 -17.18 5.05 12.26
CA ASP A 571 -16.08 5.91 11.81
C ASP A 571 -15.19 6.34 12.99
N ARG A 572 -15.77 6.64 14.17
CA ARG A 572 -15.06 6.96 15.42
C ARG A 572 -14.27 5.78 15.98
N ALA A 573 -14.86 4.59 16.02
CA ALA A 573 -14.15 3.37 16.43
C ALA A 573 -12.95 3.07 15.51
N ARG A 574 -13.10 3.26 14.19
CA ARG A 574 -11.98 3.13 13.25
C ARG A 574 -10.90 4.19 13.45
N ALA A 575 -11.24 5.41 13.86
CA ALA A 575 -10.25 6.44 14.17
C ALA A 575 -9.40 6.09 15.40
N VAL A 576 -9.97 5.47 16.43
CA VAL A 576 -9.20 4.99 17.60
C VAL A 576 -8.29 3.83 17.23
N ILE A 577 -8.76 2.86 16.44
CA ILE A 577 -7.89 1.77 15.93
C ILE A 577 -6.73 2.34 15.08
N ALA A 578 -7.01 3.31 14.20
CA ALA A 578 -5.97 3.94 13.39
C ALA A 578 -4.91 4.66 14.25
N ALA A 579 -5.34 5.42 15.25
CA ALA A 579 -4.42 6.11 16.17
C ALA A 579 -3.59 5.12 17.02
N LEU A 580 -4.18 4.00 17.45
CA LEU A 580 -3.44 2.93 18.15
C LEU A 580 -2.37 2.30 17.25
N ALA A 581 -2.68 2.04 15.98
CA ALA A 581 -1.71 1.52 15.01
C ALA A 581 -0.61 2.55 14.69
N GLU A 582 -0.94 3.84 14.59
CA GLU A 582 0.04 4.93 14.44
C GLU A 582 0.96 5.08 15.68
N ALA A 583 0.47 4.73 16.87
CA ALA A 583 1.25 4.63 18.11
C ALA A 583 2.03 3.31 18.25
N GLY A 584 1.97 2.41 17.27
CA GLY A 584 2.72 1.16 17.23
C GLY A 584 2.08 -0.03 17.94
N ALA A 585 0.83 0.08 18.41
CA ALA A 585 0.12 -1.05 19.02
C ALA A 585 -0.28 -2.10 17.96
N ASP A 586 -0.30 -3.37 18.36
CA ASP A 586 -0.86 -4.42 17.49
C ASP A 586 -2.38 -4.34 17.46
N THR A 587 -2.92 -3.94 16.30
CA THR A 587 -4.36 -3.84 16.08
C THR A 587 -4.93 -4.98 15.23
N ARG A 588 -4.17 -6.04 14.92
CA ARG A 588 -4.59 -7.14 14.01
C ARG A 588 -5.85 -7.87 14.47
N HIS A 589 -6.14 -7.87 15.77
CA HIS A 589 -7.28 -8.55 16.36
C HIS A 589 -8.36 -7.61 16.92
N LEU A 590 -8.24 -6.30 16.63
CA LEU A 590 -9.29 -5.31 16.90
C LEU A 590 -10.33 -5.23 15.78
N THR A 591 -11.61 -5.09 16.14
CA THR A 591 -12.72 -4.91 15.18
C THR A 591 -13.59 -3.71 15.55
N ALA A 592 -13.63 -2.68 14.70
CA ALA A 592 -14.46 -1.50 14.93
C ALA A 592 -15.95 -1.74 14.57
N VAL A 593 -16.85 -1.44 15.52
CA VAL A 593 -18.31 -1.57 15.36
C VAL A 593 -19.01 -0.27 15.77
N GLY A 594 -20.05 0.14 15.04
CA GLY A 594 -20.85 1.33 15.35
C GLY A 594 -22.24 1.00 15.86
N HIS A 595 -22.50 1.20 17.16
CA HIS A 595 -23.81 0.98 17.79
C HIS A 595 -24.74 2.19 17.69
N GLY A 596 -24.21 3.35 17.26
CA GLY A 596 -24.96 4.61 17.23
C GLY A 596 -25.61 4.94 18.58
N ALA A 597 -26.89 5.29 18.53
CA ALA A 597 -27.69 5.61 19.72
C ALA A 597 -28.37 4.39 20.36
N ASP A 598 -28.19 3.18 19.81
CA ASP A 598 -29.03 2.02 20.12
C ASP A 598 -28.66 1.32 21.46
N ARG A 599 -27.54 1.73 22.07
CA ARG A 599 -27.04 1.23 23.37
C ARG A 599 -26.64 2.40 24.30
N PRO A 600 -27.61 3.19 24.81
CA PRO A 600 -27.35 4.28 25.75
C PRO A 600 -27.05 3.73 27.15
N VAL A 601 -26.08 4.33 27.83
CA VAL A 601 -25.78 4.08 29.25
C VAL A 601 -26.39 5.15 30.17
N ALA A 602 -26.71 6.32 29.63
CA ALA A 602 -27.34 7.42 30.35
C ALA A 602 -28.51 8.03 29.56
N THR A 603 -29.32 8.86 30.24
CA THR A 603 -30.49 9.48 29.62
C THR A 603 -30.11 10.57 28.61
N ASN A 604 -30.56 10.41 27.36
CA ASN A 604 -30.35 11.42 26.31
C ASN A 604 -31.10 12.75 26.58
N ALA A 605 -31.92 12.83 27.63
CA ALA A 605 -32.64 14.05 28.00
C ALA A 605 -31.71 15.17 28.48
N THR A 606 -30.66 14.87 29.24
CA THR A 606 -29.74 15.88 29.80
C THR A 606 -28.45 15.99 28.98
N PRO A 607 -27.74 17.14 28.99
CA PRO A 607 -26.45 17.28 28.30
C PRO A 607 -25.42 16.24 28.75
N GLU A 608 -25.36 15.97 30.05
CA GLU A 608 -24.38 15.09 30.69
C GLU A 608 -24.63 13.63 30.31
N GLY A 609 -25.91 13.22 30.26
CA GLY A 609 -26.28 11.88 29.80
C GLY A 609 -26.12 11.68 28.28
N ARG A 610 -26.11 12.76 27.49
CA ARG A 610 -25.70 12.70 26.07
C ARG A 610 -24.19 12.57 25.93
N GLU A 611 -23.39 13.19 26.79
CA GLU A 611 -21.94 13.04 26.77
C GLU A 611 -21.50 11.63 27.18
N ALA A 612 -22.07 11.07 28.25
CA ALA A 612 -21.83 9.67 28.65
C ALA A 612 -22.23 8.64 27.56
N ASN A 613 -23.12 9.00 26.63
CA ASN A 613 -23.46 8.17 25.47
C ASN A 613 -22.49 8.33 24.29
N ARG A 614 -21.65 9.38 24.22
CA ARG A 614 -20.63 9.63 23.19
C ARG A 614 -19.30 8.87 23.43
N ARG A 615 -19.37 7.65 23.96
CA ARG A 615 -18.18 6.86 24.36
C ARG A 615 -17.64 5.95 23.26
N ILE A 616 -16.42 5.47 23.48
CA ILE A 616 -15.88 4.22 22.91
C ILE A 616 -15.85 3.19 24.04
N GLU A 617 -16.13 1.93 23.72
CA GLU A 617 -16.17 0.79 24.64
C GLU A 617 -15.43 -0.39 24.01
N PHE A 618 -14.52 -1.00 24.76
CA PHE A 618 -13.83 -2.23 24.35
C PHE A 618 -14.66 -3.43 24.84
N ARG A 619 -14.79 -4.48 24.02
CA ARG A 619 -15.58 -5.67 24.38
C ARG A 619 -14.95 -6.94 23.84
N LEU A 620 -14.80 -7.96 24.70
CA LEU A 620 -14.23 -9.24 24.31
C LEU A 620 -15.17 -9.96 23.31
N LEU A 621 -14.61 -10.42 22.18
CA LEU A 621 -15.32 -11.23 21.18
C LEU A 621 -15.09 -12.72 21.36
N SER A 622 -13.97 -13.11 21.97
CA SER A 622 -13.58 -14.49 22.26
C SER A 622 -12.76 -14.53 23.56
N PRO A 623 -13.07 -15.40 24.53
CA PRO A 623 -12.19 -15.65 25.68
C PRO A 623 -10.95 -16.46 25.29
N GLU A 624 -10.98 -17.15 24.14
CA GLU A 624 -9.81 -17.80 23.56
C GLU A 624 -9.01 -16.81 22.70
N PRO A 625 -7.67 -16.82 22.77
CA PRO A 625 -6.81 -15.97 21.95
C PRO A 625 -6.85 -16.40 20.48
N VAL A 626 -6.26 -15.57 19.61
CA VAL A 626 -5.83 -16.00 18.28
C VAL A 626 -4.42 -16.56 18.42
N THR A 627 -4.30 -17.88 18.52
CA THR A 627 -3.00 -18.57 18.64
C THR A 627 -2.08 -18.23 17.46
N THR A 628 -1.14 -17.30 17.67
CA THR A 628 -0.14 -16.88 16.68
C THR A 628 1.14 -17.70 16.76
N GLU A 629 1.50 -18.16 17.96
CA GLU A 629 2.63 -19.06 18.23
C GLU A 629 2.11 -20.44 18.72
N PRO A 630 2.61 -21.58 18.19
CA PRO A 630 2.11 -22.89 18.58
C PRO A 630 2.50 -23.24 20.03
N PRO A 631 1.57 -23.75 20.86
CA PRO A 631 1.85 -24.04 22.27
C PRO A 631 2.90 -25.13 22.42
N VAL A 632 3.71 -25.05 23.47
CA VAL A 632 4.91 -25.90 23.63
C VAL A 632 4.47 -27.35 23.86
N GLN A 633 4.80 -28.23 22.91
CA GLN A 633 4.42 -29.64 22.91
C GLN A 633 5.34 -30.46 23.83
N ILE A 634 4.78 -30.97 24.92
CA ILE A 634 5.44 -31.84 25.90
C ILE A 634 4.91 -33.27 25.69
N THR A 635 5.52 -34.00 24.76
CA THR A 635 5.22 -35.43 24.54
C THR A 635 6.10 -36.30 25.44
N THR A 636 5.51 -37.02 26.39
CA THR A 636 6.24 -37.90 27.33
C THR A 636 5.61 -39.29 27.37
N ARG A 637 6.43 -40.33 27.18
CA ARG A 637 6.04 -41.73 27.42
C ARG A 637 6.84 -42.28 28.59
N GLY A 638 6.18 -43.01 29.49
CA GLY A 638 6.83 -43.56 30.66
C GLY A 638 6.13 -44.79 31.24
N VAL A 639 6.76 -45.34 32.26
CA VAL A 639 6.17 -46.37 33.13
C VAL A 639 6.28 -45.85 34.55
N THR A 640 5.22 -45.96 35.34
CA THR A 640 5.24 -45.55 36.74
C THR A 640 6.30 -46.33 37.50
N VAL A 641 7.02 -45.65 38.39
CA VAL A 641 7.97 -46.25 39.32
C VAL A 641 7.37 -46.29 40.72
N ALA A 642 7.81 -47.24 41.55
CA ALA A 642 7.42 -47.24 42.96
C ALA A 642 8.08 -46.05 43.65
N VAL A 643 7.27 -45.16 44.22
CA VAL A 643 7.76 -44.06 45.06
C VAL A 643 8.37 -44.70 46.32
N ALA A 644 9.69 -44.64 46.46
CA ALA A 644 10.35 -45.10 47.66
C ALA A 644 9.97 -44.20 48.85
N GLU A 645 9.67 -44.78 50.01
CA GLU A 645 9.25 -44.04 51.22
C GLU A 645 10.41 -43.25 51.85
N THR A 646 10.78 -42.13 51.23
CA THR A 646 11.76 -41.18 51.77
C THR A 646 11.15 -40.39 52.93
N ASN A 647 11.10 -41.03 54.10
CA ASN A 647 10.81 -40.37 55.38
C ASN A 647 11.88 -39.31 55.69
N GLY A 648 11.51 -38.03 55.63
CA GLY A 648 12.38 -36.92 56.06
C GLY A 648 12.03 -35.60 55.37
N ALA A 649 11.45 -34.66 56.12
CA ALA A 649 11.11 -33.35 55.59
C ALA A 649 12.33 -32.41 55.53
N ALA A 650 12.48 -31.70 54.42
CA ALA A 650 13.28 -30.49 54.31
C ALA A 650 12.48 -29.49 53.45
N ALA A 651 11.94 -28.44 54.08
CA ALA A 651 11.28 -27.36 53.36
C ALA A 651 12.35 -26.38 52.82
N PRO A 652 12.19 -25.83 51.60
CA PRO A 652 13.00 -24.71 51.16
C PRO A 652 12.67 -23.47 52.00
N ASP A 653 13.72 -22.76 52.41
CA ASP A 653 13.62 -21.60 53.31
C ASP A 653 13.04 -20.37 52.60
N ARG A 654 12.31 -19.52 53.33
CA ARG A 654 11.77 -18.24 52.84
C ARG A 654 12.60 -17.09 53.39
N GLY A 655 13.72 -16.81 52.74
CA GLY A 655 14.44 -15.54 52.91
C GLY A 655 13.60 -14.37 52.38
N ALA A 656 13.53 -13.27 53.14
CA ALA A 656 12.68 -12.12 52.83
C ALA A 656 13.42 -11.00 52.08
N GLU A 657 12.64 -10.03 51.58
CA GLU A 657 13.10 -8.82 50.89
C GLU A 657 13.99 -7.92 51.77
N GLY A 658 14.90 -7.17 51.14
CA GLY A 658 15.73 -6.15 51.79
C GLY A 658 16.39 -5.22 50.76
N GLN A 659 16.24 -3.91 50.93
CA GLN A 659 16.52 -2.89 49.91
C GLN A 659 17.96 -2.35 49.92
N ASP A 660 18.29 -1.65 48.83
CA ASP A 660 19.47 -0.83 48.52
C ASP A 660 20.42 -0.38 49.66
N ALA A 661 21.73 -0.47 49.41
CA ALA A 661 22.58 0.71 49.17
C ALA A 661 24.07 0.37 48.91
N SER A 662 24.74 1.22 48.11
CA SER A 662 26.21 1.30 47.92
C SER A 662 26.78 2.52 48.69
N PRO A 663 28.10 2.86 48.69
CA PRO A 663 29.29 2.21 48.11
C PRO A 663 30.59 2.23 48.99
N LYS A 664 31.70 1.72 48.41
CA LYS A 664 33.14 2.09 48.61
C LYS A 664 33.77 2.19 50.02
N GLY A 665 34.87 1.45 50.19
CA GLY A 665 35.98 1.76 51.13
C GLY A 665 37.16 0.78 50.96
N ALA A 666 38.40 1.27 50.91
CA ALA A 666 39.63 0.47 50.76
C ALA A 666 40.82 1.13 51.47
N VAL A 667 41.88 0.36 51.80
CA VAL A 667 43.33 0.74 51.86
C VAL A 667 44.17 -0.30 52.67
N GLU A 668 45.27 -0.79 52.05
CA GLU A 668 46.59 -1.28 52.56
C GLU A 668 46.70 -2.27 53.76
N GLY A 669 47.75 -3.10 53.90
CA GLY A 669 48.95 -3.37 53.06
C GLY A 669 50.01 -4.24 53.78
N GLY A 670 51.07 -4.73 53.11
CA GLY A 670 52.19 -5.47 53.73
C GLY A 670 53.15 -6.22 52.77
N ASN A 671 54.46 -6.26 53.06
CA ASN A 671 55.59 -6.76 52.24
C ASN A 671 56.70 -7.34 53.18
N GLU A 672 57.79 -8.06 52.85
CA GLU A 672 58.54 -8.40 51.61
C GLU A 672 59.30 -9.76 51.79
N GLY A 673 60.06 -10.26 50.79
CA GLY A 673 60.70 -11.60 50.86
C GLY A 673 61.99 -11.94 50.06
N THR A 674 62.48 -11.08 49.16
CA THR A 674 63.92 -10.86 48.83
C THR A 674 64.90 -12.05 48.54
N THR A 675 65.18 -12.29 47.23
CA THR A 675 66.51 -12.67 46.60
C THR A 675 67.12 -14.08 46.85
N THR A 676 68.07 -14.71 46.10
CA THR A 676 68.94 -14.47 44.88
C THR A 676 69.59 -15.84 44.45
N PRO A 677 70.56 -16.01 43.49
CA PRO A 677 71.05 -15.22 42.34
C PRO A 677 71.34 -16.04 41.02
N ASP A 678 71.85 -15.31 40.00
CA ASP A 678 72.80 -15.63 38.90
C ASP A 678 73.81 -16.82 39.05
N SER A 679 74.47 -17.39 38.01
CA SER A 679 74.42 -17.24 36.51
C SER A 679 75.29 -18.32 35.78
N ASP A 680 75.27 -18.32 34.44
CA ASP A 680 76.29 -18.76 33.45
C ASP A 680 76.84 -20.20 33.35
N ALA A 681 76.57 -20.86 32.19
CA ALA A 681 77.50 -21.71 31.41
C ALA A 681 76.92 -22.09 30.02
N GLU A 682 77.75 -22.48 29.03
CA GLU A 682 77.37 -22.65 27.62
C GLU A 682 77.82 -24.02 27.01
N ARG A 683 77.05 -24.55 26.03
CA ARG A 683 77.38 -25.55 24.96
C ARG A 683 77.20 -27.07 25.14
N GLN A 684 76.56 -27.63 24.09
CA GLN A 684 76.86 -28.87 23.32
C GLN A 684 76.80 -30.27 23.98
N ASP A 685 75.80 -31.10 23.60
CA ASP A 685 75.92 -32.26 22.69
C ASP A 685 74.63 -33.13 22.64
N ALA A 686 74.60 -34.18 21.79
CA ALA A 686 73.51 -35.17 21.60
C ALA A 686 74.07 -36.47 20.95
N PRO A 687 73.33 -37.60 20.79
CA PRO A 687 72.06 -38.09 21.38
C PRO A 687 72.39 -39.34 22.27
N PRO A 688 71.81 -40.58 22.23
CA PRO A 688 70.52 -41.14 21.77
C PRO A 688 69.85 -42.12 22.81
N GLU A 689 69.01 -43.07 22.31
CA GLU A 689 68.42 -44.27 22.98
C GLU A 689 67.27 -44.04 24.00
N GLY A 690 66.23 -44.89 24.09
CA GLY A 690 65.84 -46.00 23.19
C GLY A 690 64.84 -47.00 23.80
N ALA A 691 63.61 -47.08 23.26
CA ALA A 691 62.63 -48.15 23.53
C ALA A 691 61.63 -48.26 22.34
N VAL A 692 61.04 -49.45 22.11
CA VAL A 692 60.34 -49.80 20.84
C VAL A 692 59.12 -50.72 21.09
N ALA A 693 58.32 -50.95 20.04
CA ALA A 693 57.14 -51.84 19.91
C ALA A 693 55.77 -51.17 20.23
N ASP A 694 54.70 -51.30 19.41
CA ASP A 694 54.55 -51.95 18.09
C ASP A 694 53.31 -51.45 17.29
N GLY A 695 53.29 -51.68 15.96
CA GLY A 695 52.06 -51.94 15.17
C GLY A 695 51.27 -50.81 14.47
N GLY A 696 51.56 -50.54 13.18
CA GLY A 696 50.63 -50.00 12.14
C GLY A 696 50.36 -48.48 12.16
N ASP A 697 50.83 -47.61 11.24
CA ASP A 697 50.77 -47.60 9.74
C ASP A 697 49.34 -47.27 9.21
N ALA A 698 48.95 -46.01 8.97
CA ALA A 698 49.28 -45.05 7.87
C ALA A 698 48.30 -45.14 6.67
N SER A 699 47.99 -44.14 5.83
CA SER A 699 48.37 -42.70 5.65
C SER A 699 47.11 -41.90 5.25
N GLN A 700 46.92 -40.61 5.55
CA GLN A 700 47.58 -39.36 5.08
C GLN A 700 47.40 -38.99 3.58
N ALA A 701 47.20 -37.68 3.35
CA ALA A 701 47.25 -36.95 2.07
C ALA A 701 48.66 -36.26 1.92
N PRO A 702 48.94 -35.18 1.14
CA PRO A 702 48.18 -34.37 0.17
C PRO A 702 48.59 -34.70 -1.30
N PRO A 703 49.24 -33.88 -2.19
CA PRO A 703 49.79 -32.51 -2.13
C PRO A 703 49.01 -31.45 -2.97
N GLU A 704 49.60 -30.26 -3.16
CA GLU A 704 49.23 -29.19 -4.11
C GLU A 704 50.16 -29.20 -5.36
N GLU A 705 49.85 -28.44 -6.43
CA GLU A 705 50.86 -27.90 -7.36
C GLU A 705 50.38 -26.58 -8.04
N THR A 706 51.31 -25.76 -8.56
CA THR A 706 51.11 -24.32 -8.90
C THR A 706 51.68 -23.89 -10.26
N ALA A 707 51.01 -22.95 -10.96
CA ALA A 707 51.55 -22.08 -12.04
C ALA A 707 50.57 -20.89 -12.24
N GLU A 708 50.95 -19.60 -12.30
CA GLU A 708 51.65 -18.87 -13.40
C GLU A 708 50.90 -19.02 -14.75
N GLY A 709 50.50 -17.99 -15.52
CA GLY A 709 50.63 -16.52 -15.61
C GLY A 709 49.94 -16.08 -16.93
N ASP A 710 49.88 -14.85 -17.45
CA ASP A 710 50.38 -13.51 -17.06
C ASP A 710 49.61 -12.42 -17.89
N GLY A 711 49.71 -11.13 -17.53
CA GLY A 711 49.10 -9.96 -18.23
C GLY A 711 47.83 -9.42 -17.53
N ALA A 712 47.78 -8.22 -16.91
CA ALA A 712 48.11 -6.84 -17.36
C ALA A 712 47.04 -6.26 -18.33
N GLU A 713 46.55 -5.01 -18.19
CA GLU A 713 47.04 -3.87 -17.40
C GLU A 713 45.91 -2.87 -17.00
N ALA A 714 46.11 -2.13 -15.88
CA ALA A 714 45.71 -0.73 -15.53
C ALA A 714 44.39 -0.04 -16.01
N ALA A 715 43.81 0.94 -15.28
CA ALA A 715 43.92 1.40 -13.87
C ALA A 715 42.85 2.48 -13.53
N SER A 716 42.54 2.63 -12.22
CA SER A 716 42.15 3.81 -11.37
C SER A 716 41.45 5.09 -11.95
N GLU A 717 41.12 6.20 -11.27
CA GLU A 717 41.17 6.81 -9.90
C GLU A 717 40.08 7.96 -9.89
N ALA A 718 39.64 8.71 -8.86
CA ALA A 718 39.81 8.92 -7.41
C ALA A 718 38.46 9.53 -6.88
N ALA A 719 38.01 9.58 -5.61
CA ALA A 719 38.57 9.50 -4.25
C ALA A 719 38.96 10.86 -3.57
N ALA A 720 38.01 11.46 -2.82
CA ALA A 720 38.17 12.49 -1.75
C ALA A 720 36.84 12.57 -0.94
N GLU A 721 36.74 12.46 0.40
CA GLU A 721 37.40 13.13 1.55
C GLU A 721 36.84 14.54 1.85
N GLY A 722 36.59 14.94 3.11
CA GLY A 722 36.78 14.22 4.38
C GLY A 722 36.34 15.01 5.64
N ASP A 723 36.58 14.36 6.79
CA ASP A 723 36.39 14.67 8.24
C ASP A 723 36.18 16.09 8.83
N GLY A 724 35.72 16.13 10.09
CA GLY A 724 35.81 17.31 10.98
C GLY A 724 34.93 17.26 12.25
N ALA A 725 35.54 17.18 13.44
CA ALA A 725 34.87 17.14 14.75
C ALA A 725 35.64 17.87 15.86
N GLU A 726 34.92 18.24 16.94
CA GLU A 726 35.40 18.84 18.22
C GLU A 726 36.02 20.26 18.07
N ASP A 727 36.02 21.16 19.07
CA ASP A 727 36.11 21.01 20.54
C ASP A 727 35.30 22.12 21.31
N ALA A 728 35.31 22.14 22.65
CA ALA A 728 34.36 22.83 23.53
C ALA A 728 34.92 24.00 24.37
N ALA A 729 34.02 24.76 25.04
CA ALA A 729 34.10 25.19 26.46
C ALA A 729 33.26 26.45 26.81
N GLY A 730 32.67 26.50 28.01
CA GLY A 730 32.06 27.71 28.63
C GLY A 730 30.93 27.38 29.62
N ALA A 731 30.99 27.88 30.86
CA ALA A 731 30.06 27.48 31.94
C ALA A 731 29.68 28.65 32.89
N THR A 732 28.92 28.33 33.96
CA THR A 732 28.42 29.18 35.09
C THR A 732 27.20 30.08 34.80
N ALA A 733 26.25 30.33 35.73
CA ALA A 733 25.86 29.66 36.99
C ALA A 733 24.53 30.27 37.53
N GLU A 734 23.95 29.67 38.59
CA GLU A 734 22.87 30.19 39.49
C GLU A 734 21.50 30.48 38.81
N ASP A 735 20.34 29.96 39.23
CA ASP A 735 19.69 29.80 40.56
C ASP A 735 19.20 31.11 41.21
N THR A 736 17.91 31.42 41.04
CA THR A 736 16.94 31.57 42.15
C THR A 736 15.52 31.87 41.59
N GLY A 737 14.48 31.31 42.23
CA GLY A 737 13.10 31.38 41.73
C GLY A 737 12.28 32.62 42.12
N GLY A 738 11.02 32.67 41.67
CA GLY A 738 10.06 33.73 42.02
C GLY A 738 8.70 33.51 41.37
N ALA A 739 7.68 33.16 42.17
CA ALA A 739 6.36 32.75 41.69
C ALA A 739 5.41 33.92 41.33
N ALA A 740 4.33 33.58 40.60
CA ALA A 740 3.05 34.29 40.50
C ALA A 740 3.01 35.65 39.74
N ALA A 741 1.88 36.10 39.18
CA ALA A 741 0.67 35.40 38.68
C ALA A 741 -0.20 36.39 37.85
N ASP A 742 -1.21 35.85 37.16
CA ASP A 742 -2.48 36.46 36.73
C ASP A 742 -2.55 37.55 35.63
N ASP A 743 -3.72 37.53 34.96
CA ASP A 743 -4.43 38.59 34.22
C ASP A 743 -3.77 39.40 33.08
N ALA A 744 -3.71 38.76 31.91
CA ALA A 744 -4.69 38.97 30.81
C ALA A 744 -4.95 40.44 30.29
N PRO A 745 -5.99 40.77 29.47
CA PRO A 745 -5.67 41.16 28.08
C PRO A 745 -6.36 42.43 27.53
N SER A 746 -5.74 43.05 26.51
CA SER A 746 -6.36 43.79 25.36
C SER A 746 -5.24 44.43 24.52
N ALA A 747 -5.12 44.35 23.18
CA ALA A 747 -6.05 44.38 22.04
C ALA A 747 -6.18 45.79 21.38
N THR A 748 -6.16 45.82 20.04
CA THR A 748 -6.15 47.02 19.14
C THR A 748 -4.90 47.90 19.21
N GLY A 749 -4.45 48.60 18.16
CA GLY A 749 -4.84 48.67 16.73
C GLY A 749 -3.77 49.49 15.97
N ASP A 750 -3.35 49.09 14.76
CA ASP A 750 -3.84 49.58 13.45
C ASP A 750 -2.94 50.69 12.83
N ALA A 751 -2.86 50.71 11.48
CA ALA A 751 -2.26 51.70 10.57
C ALA A 751 -0.78 52.14 10.74
N GLY A 752 -0.04 52.32 9.62
CA GLY A 752 1.27 53.00 9.65
C GLY A 752 2.20 52.82 8.44
N ASP A 753 1.89 53.52 7.34
CA ASP A 753 2.59 53.68 6.06
C ASP A 753 4.14 53.67 6.00
N THR A 754 4.66 53.26 4.84
CA THR A 754 6.00 53.48 4.24
C THR A 754 6.47 54.96 4.23
N PRO A 755 7.79 55.32 4.15
CA PRO A 755 8.67 54.96 3.01
C PRO A 755 10.21 54.86 3.21
N ASP A 756 10.89 54.49 2.12
CA ASP A 756 12.33 54.60 1.75
C ASP A 756 12.88 56.06 1.82
N PRO A 757 14.22 56.38 1.74
CA PRO A 757 15.15 55.89 0.68
C PRO A 757 16.69 55.80 0.97
N ALA A 758 17.44 55.38 -0.08
CA ALA A 758 18.80 55.82 -0.50
C ALA A 758 20.08 55.15 0.09
N THR A 759 21.26 55.08 -0.57
CA THR A 759 21.75 55.18 -1.99
C THR A 759 23.27 54.82 -2.03
N THR A 760 23.87 54.56 -3.22
CA THR A 760 25.33 54.45 -3.57
C THR A 760 25.91 53.02 -3.56
N ALA A 761 26.49 52.37 -4.59
CA ALA A 761 27.02 52.67 -5.94
C ALA A 761 28.57 52.83 -6.07
N LEU A 762 29.23 51.97 -6.89
CA LEU A 762 30.44 52.24 -7.71
C LEU A 762 30.92 50.99 -8.52
N ALA A 763 31.68 51.21 -9.59
CA ALA A 763 32.42 50.25 -10.44
C ALA A 763 33.79 50.87 -10.84
N PRO A 764 34.73 50.23 -11.58
CA PRO A 764 34.64 50.20 -13.07
C PRO A 764 35.50 49.13 -13.85
N GLU A 765 35.51 49.23 -15.20
CA GLU A 765 36.43 48.66 -16.25
C GLU A 765 36.54 47.12 -16.43
N ALA A 766 36.53 46.45 -17.62
CA ALA A 766 36.82 46.70 -19.06
C ALA A 766 38.29 46.43 -19.51
N ALA A 767 38.65 45.82 -20.66
CA ALA A 767 37.99 45.05 -21.75
C ALA A 767 39.09 44.22 -22.53
N SER A 768 39.08 43.71 -23.79
CA SER A 768 38.21 43.74 -24.99
C SER A 768 38.70 42.72 -26.08
N GLY A 769 37.82 42.20 -26.97
CA GLY A 769 38.16 41.62 -28.31
C GLY A 769 37.96 40.08 -28.48
N GLY A 770 37.68 39.52 -29.68
CA GLY A 770 37.36 40.13 -30.99
C GLY A 770 37.27 39.11 -32.17
N SER A 771 36.73 39.56 -33.33
CA SER A 771 36.74 38.92 -34.67
C SER A 771 35.69 37.82 -35.05
N ALA A 772 35.42 37.75 -36.37
CA ALA A 772 34.55 36.84 -37.15
C ALA A 772 35.11 36.82 -38.62
N PRO A 773 34.45 36.35 -39.73
CA PRO A 773 33.16 35.67 -39.94
C PRO A 773 33.25 34.48 -40.99
N GLU A 774 32.17 34.21 -41.74
CA GLU A 774 32.06 33.37 -42.98
C GLU A 774 32.05 31.81 -42.77
N ASP A 775 31.45 30.96 -43.63
CA ASP A 775 30.91 31.14 -45.00
C ASP A 775 29.66 30.23 -45.30
N SER A 776 28.86 30.67 -46.30
CA SER A 776 27.96 30.00 -47.28
C SER A 776 27.08 28.74 -47.00
N ALA A 777 25.99 28.66 -47.80
CA ALA A 777 25.02 27.55 -47.89
C ALA A 777 24.86 27.06 -49.37
N PRO A 778 23.67 26.69 -49.89
CA PRO A 778 23.11 25.32 -49.90
C PRO A 778 22.89 24.72 -51.32
N GLU A 779 22.43 23.46 -51.41
CA GLU A 779 21.65 22.95 -52.56
C GLU A 779 20.60 21.89 -52.11
N ALA A 780 19.86 21.25 -53.03
CA ALA A 780 18.71 20.37 -52.76
C ALA A 780 18.44 19.36 -53.92
N SER A 781 17.24 18.74 -53.95
CA SER A 781 16.70 17.85 -55.03
C SER A 781 17.17 16.38 -54.99
N ALA A 782 16.45 15.35 -55.45
CA ALA A 782 14.98 15.06 -55.52
C ALA A 782 14.74 13.55 -55.78
N ALA A 783 13.47 13.14 -55.81
CA ALA A 783 12.91 11.77 -55.92
C ALA A 783 13.37 10.86 -57.09
N ASP A 784 13.20 9.53 -56.92
CA ASP A 784 12.77 8.62 -58.00
C ASP A 784 12.12 7.30 -57.50
N ALA A 785 11.29 6.66 -58.34
CA ALA A 785 10.68 5.31 -58.25
C ALA A 785 9.89 5.02 -59.57
N PRO A 786 9.88 3.81 -60.19
CA PRO A 786 9.01 2.70 -59.69
C PRO A 786 9.35 1.23 -60.15
N ALA A 787 8.48 0.27 -59.75
CA ALA A 787 8.22 -1.09 -60.31
C ALA A 787 9.30 -2.21 -60.21
N GLY A 788 8.97 -3.50 -60.04
CA GLY A 788 7.66 -4.18 -59.80
C GLY A 788 7.70 -5.73 -59.93
N GLU A 789 6.57 -6.40 -59.60
CA GLU A 789 6.21 -7.83 -59.88
C GLU A 789 6.98 -9.00 -59.17
N ALA A 790 6.48 -10.25 -58.99
CA ALA A 790 5.09 -10.79 -58.88
C ALA A 790 5.03 -12.30 -58.45
N SER A 791 3.84 -12.77 -58.01
CA SER A 791 3.25 -14.14 -58.15
C SER A 791 3.50 -15.31 -57.15
N ALA A 792 2.48 -16.20 -57.09
CA ALA A 792 2.27 -17.47 -56.34
C ALA A 792 1.89 -17.36 -54.83
N THR A 793 0.70 -17.76 -54.30
CA THR A 793 -0.11 -19.02 -54.28
C THR A 793 0.49 -20.14 -53.40
N ASP A 794 -0.25 -20.94 -52.59
CA ASP A 794 -1.71 -21.24 -52.52
C ASP A 794 -2.18 -21.63 -51.08
N SER A 795 -3.47 -21.92 -50.88
CA SER A 795 -4.08 -22.48 -49.64
C SER A 795 -4.35 -24.00 -49.75
N PRO A 796 -4.72 -24.67 -48.64
CA PRO A 796 -5.66 -25.80 -48.75
C PRO A 796 -6.73 -25.89 -47.64
N GLN A 797 -7.94 -26.32 -48.01
CA GLN A 797 -8.91 -26.98 -47.11
C GLN A 797 -8.85 -28.51 -47.28
N PRO A 798 -9.26 -29.31 -46.28
CA PRO A 798 -9.30 -30.77 -46.39
C PRO A 798 -10.46 -31.26 -47.27
N SER A 799 -10.27 -32.42 -47.91
CA SER A 799 -11.30 -33.14 -48.69
C SER A 799 -11.61 -34.50 -48.07
N ALA A 800 -12.82 -35.01 -48.30
CA ALA A 800 -13.26 -36.32 -47.81
C ALA A 800 -12.81 -37.49 -48.72
N PRO A 801 -12.75 -38.75 -48.21
CA PRO A 801 -12.45 -39.94 -49.00
C PRO A 801 -13.70 -40.73 -49.43
N GLU A 802 -13.64 -41.42 -50.58
CA GLU A 802 -14.61 -42.44 -50.98
C GLU A 802 -13.93 -43.74 -51.50
N ASP A 803 -14.35 -44.85 -50.87
CA ASP A 803 -14.74 -46.15 -51.46
C ASP A 803 -13.75 -47.31 -51.82
N ALA A 804 -14.32 -48.52 -51.63
CA ALA A 804 -14.11 -49.83 -52.26
C ALA A 804 -12.87 -50.72 -52.00
N GLY A 805 -13.11 -51.86 -51.34
CA GLY A 805 -12.43 -53.14 -51.61
C GLY A 805 -11.96 -53.98 -50.39
N ALA A 806 -12.26 -55.28 -50.26
CA ALA A 806 -13.54 -56.03 -50.23
C ALA A 806 -13.24 -57.55 -50.12
N ASP A 807 -13.74 -58.24 -49.09
CA ASP A 807 -13.88 -59.71 -48.86
C ASP A 807 -13.88 -59.98 -47.31
N ASP A 808 -14.59 -60.95 -46.71
CA ASP A 808 -15.74 -61.77 -47.12
C ASP A 808 -16.53 -62.26 -45.86
N THR A 809 -17.82 -62.61 -46.04
CA THR A 809 -18.79 -63.36 -45.21
C THR A 809 -19.04 -63.12 -43.69
N THR A 810 -20.33 -63.18 -43.31
CA THR A 810 -20.97 -63.10 -41.96
C THR A 810 -21.72 -64.43 -41.64
N PRO A 811 -22.55 -64.65 -40.58
CA PRO A 811 -22.95 -63.90 -39.34
C PRO A 811 -22.73 -64.78 -38.04
N PRO A 812 -23.32 -64.60 -36.80
CA PRO A 812 -24.45 -63.76 -36.38
C PRO A 812 -24.51 -63.07 -34.96
N GLN A 813 -25.37 -62.04 -34.92
CA GLN A 813 -26.34 -61.61 -33.87
C GLN A 813 -26.00 -60.79 -32.58
N ASP A 814 -26.91 -59.82 -32.38
CA ASP A 814 -27.53 -59.27 -31.15
C ASP A 814 -26.91 -58.16 -30.24
N SER A 815 -27.45 -56.94 -30.44
CA SER A 815 -28.28 -56.18 -29.46
C SER A 815 -27.68 -55.22 -28.39
N ALA A 816 -27.53 -53.93 -28.74
CA ALA A 816 -27.84 -52.71 -27.95
C ALA A 816 -27.71 -51.46 -28.87
N ALA A 817 -28.68 -50.55 -29.07
CA ALA A 817 -29.36 -49.60 -28.16
C ALA A 817 -28.45 -48.44 -27.64
N ALA A 818 -28.85 -47.15 -27.58
CA ALA A 818 -29.72 -46.28 -28.40
C ALA A 818 -29.77 -44.86 -27.74
N ALA A 819 -29.53 -43.76 -28.47
CA ALA A 819 -29.80 -42.39 -28.00
C ALA A 819 -29.85 -41.36 -29.15
N ALA A 820 -30.82 -40.43 -29.16
CA ALA A 820 -30.85 -39.29 -30.11
C ALA A 820 -31.73 -38.10 -29.67
N THR A 821 -31.15 -36.90 -29.75
CA THR A 821 -31.72 -35.61 -30.21
C THR A 821 -32.98 -34.95 -29.58
N THR A 822 -32.72 -33.83 -28.88
CA THR A 822 -33.12 -32.44 -29.27
C THR A 822 -34.45 -31.80 -28.79
N THR A 823 -34.30 -30.50 -28.45
CA THR A 823 -35.22 -29.35 -28.22
C THR A 823 -36.25 -29.08 -29.36
N PRO A 824 -37.16 -28.04 -29.36
CA PRO A 824 -37.22 -26.78 -28.57
C PRO A 824 -38.62 -26.26 -28.08
N ALA A 825 -38.64 -25.06 -27.45
CA ALA A 825 -39.76 -24.10 -27.30
C ALA A 825 -41.00 -24.53 -26.47
N GLY A 826 -41.91 -23.64 -26.02
CA GLY A 826 -41.96 -22.17 -26.02
C GLY A 826 -43.32 -21.60 -25.53
N GLU A 827 -43.40 -20.27 -25.34
CA GLU A 827 -44.61 -19.44 -25.06
C GLU A 827 -45.34 -19.55 -23.69
N ALA A 828 -46.23 -18.57 -23.44
CA ALA A 828 -46.75 -18.16 -22.13
C ALA A 828 -48.29 -18.30 -21.98
N GLY A 829 -48.84 -18.20 -20.76
CA GLY A 829 -50.27 -17.85 -20.59
C GLY A 829 -50.97 -18.15 -19.25
N ALA A 830 -51.39 -17.08 -18.56
CA ALA A 830 -52.63 -16.91 -17.77
C ALA A 830 -53.14 -17.95 -16.72
N ALA A 831 -52.94 -17.61 -15.44
CA ALA A 831 -53.96 -17.23 -14.42
C ALA A 831 -55.25 -18.04 -14.10
N ALA A 832 -55.75 -17.79 -12.87
CA ALA A 832 -56.96 -18.31 -12.17
C ALA A 832 -56.83 -19.76 -11.62
N ASP A 833 -56.99 -20.09 -10.32
CA ASP A 833 -57.85 -19.63 -9.19
C ASP A 833 -59.12 -20.49 -8.99
N THR A 834 -59.16 -21.25 -7.88
CA THR A 834 -60.38 -21.58 -7.10
C THR A 834 -60.02 -22.35 -5.81
N GLY A 835 -60.71 -22.06 -4.71
CA GLY A 835 -60.77 -22.93 -3.51
C GLY A 835 -62.03 -23.84 -3.53
N ALA A 836 -62.45 -24.51 -2.44
CA ALA A 836 -61.95 -24.54 -1.05
C ALA A 836 -62.58 -25.71 -0.23
N ASP A 837 -62.18 -25.81 1.06
CA ASP A 837 -63.01 -26.17 2.23
C ASP A 837 -63.16 -27.66 2.70
N GLY A 838 -63.39 -27.83 4.02
CA GLY A 838 -63.75 -29.08 4.74
C GLY A 838 -62.65 -29.74 5.61
N THR A 839 -62.37 -29.37 6.89
CA THR A 839 -63.08 -29.64 8.19
C THR A 839 -63.13 -31.11 8.69
N LEU A 840 -62.96 -31.52 9.97
CA LEU A 840 -62.42 -30.91 11.23
C LEU A 840 -62.38 -31.97 12.40
N SER A 841 -61.21 -32.21 13.05
CA SER A 841 -60.98 -32.58 14.50
C SER A 841 -61.76 -33.79 15.14
N PRO A 842 -61.68 -34.11 16.48
CA PRO A 842 -60.82 -33.67 17.63
C PRO A 842 -60.19 -34.80 18.53
N GLN A 843 -59.68 -34.41 19.72
CA GLN A 843 -59.20 -35.19 20.92
C GLN A 843 -57.67 -35.46 20.98
N ASP A 844 -56.92 -35.22 22.08
CA ASP A 844 -57.15 -34.61 23.43
C ASP A 844 -55.86 -33.83 23.84
N ALA A 845 -55.88 -32.63 24.45
CA ALA A 845 -56.17 -32.24 25.86
C ALA A 845 -55.16 -32.81 26.91
N ALA A 846 -54.63 -32.08 27.90
CA ALA A 846 -54.56 -30.64 28.26
C ALA A 846 -53.34 -30.45 29.21
N ALA A 847 -52.94 -29.31 29.80
CA ALA A 847 -53.47 -27.95 30.01
C ALA A 847 -52.25 -26.95 30.01
N ALA A 848 -52.16 -25.75 30.63
CA ALA A 848 -52.99 -24.95 31.56
C ALA A 848 -52.67 -23.42 31.39
N ALA A 849 -53.13 -22.55 32.32
CA ALA A 849 -52.92 -21.09 32.33
C ALA A 849 -53.06 -20.51 33.79
N PRO A 850 -53.17 -19.18 34.08
CA PRO A 850 -54.33 -18.35 33.68
C PRO A 850 -54.12 -16.82 33.39
N ALA A 851 -55.08 -16.25 32.63
CA ALA A 851 -55.66 -14.88 32.57
C ALA A 851 -54.93 -13.59 33.08
N GLY A 852 -55.16 -12.38 32.55
CA GLY A 852 -55.95 -11.93 31.38
C GLY A 852 -56.98 -10.81 31.65
N ALA A 853 -56.92 -9.65 30.94
CA ALA A 853 -57.96 -8.59 30.88
C ALA A 853 -57.72 -7.52 29.78
N ALA A 854 -58.76 -6.80 29.34
CA ALA A 854 -58.78 -5.63 28.42
C ALA A 854 -60.16 -4.90 28.52
N PRO A 855 -60.55 -3.87 27.73
CA PRO A 855 -59.84 -2.78 27.02
C PRO A 855 -60.41 -1.35 27.32
N ARG A 856 -59.82 -0.24 26.79
CA ARG A 856 -60.53 0.99 26.26
C ARG A 856 -59.59 2.19 25.88
N PRO A 857 -60.02 3.10 24.98
CA PRO A 857 -59.35 4.39 24.65
C PRO A 857 -59.78 5.57 25.59
N PRO A 858 -59.17 6.78 25.49
CA PRO A 858 -58.97 7.67 26.65
C PRO A 858 -59.90 8.91 26.76
N PRO A 859 -59.95 9.55 27.95
CA PRO A 859 -60.29 10.97 28.14
C PRO A 859 -59.03 11.85 28.27
N ALA A 860 -59.17 13.17 28.10
CA ALA A 860 -58.04 14.12 28.14
C ALA A 860 -58.15 15.16 29.26
N ARG A 861 -57.03 15.41 29.96
CA ARG A 861 -56.74 16.59 30.83
C ARG A 861 -57.61 16.69 32.12
N PRO A 862 -57.16 17.37 33.20
CA PRO A 862 -56.42 18.64 33.19
C PRO A 862 -55.14 18.75 34.04
N SER A 863 -54.41 19.81 33.67
CA SER A 863 -53.40 20.60 34.38
C SER A 863 -53.09 20.32 35.85
N ARG A 864 -51.80 20.15 36.15
CA ARG A 864 -51.07 21.23 36.82
C ARG A 864 -49.63 21.34 36.33
#